data_AF-A0A939YQL3-F1
#
_entry.id   AF-A0A939YQL3-F1
#
_cell.length_a   1.000
_cell.length_b   1.000
_cell.length_c   1.000
_cell.angle_alpha   90.00
_cell.angle_beta   90.00
_cell.angle_gamma   90.00
#
_symmetry.space_group_name_H-M   'P 1'
#
loop_
_entity.id
_entity.type
_entity.pdbx_description
1 polymer ?
#
loop_
_entity_poly.entity_id
_entity_poly.type
_entity_poly.pdbx_seq_one_letter_code
_entity_poly.pdbx_strand_id
1 'polypeptide(L)'
;MKKLISIALALLLVLSVIPAMSFADKAEETRLVNSGSVEIDDDGSDGYSGDYVVIYNPSTSYSNSQTTGNLSGLIETEVGDEDISPAAVQGDEARPWRIDIDSELAAEAKANGTEDFRTGDERTLSFNVGDTHTFELNYSYCPLPSSSVQFKVLAKGDHCYIWTPTSTASNVWPLDSIDPTFADICAAEFDSKFELMQSSFGNHDNGSQGDGRLNILYYNIDDGWQPGEGYVAGFFSASDLYNNNMPCLNIDTYPGVYYTKPDGEVIIRIEDTFNTTVHEYQHLINYSECGYADSWVNEMMSAAAEEICYPGSSVVPRIQSWENYRFSTNDDWLNPPAEHEYVSDWSLHNGYSMYDWSNYLAMNDRLALYAQVSLFAQYIFTQYGNTTYRQLLGQMATGKEFPQAFQTVTGQNTSEFVQNFRIALTANTSAELYDGVYGFVPQEGYDPANYHDVPNPYNLLAPVVFTGTSAQIKGGGAITVKPVDGVFFPPSGASSNLRYFGISLNAEPPEPVALEGIALDPVSVSVYSGTTAVINAVRTPQNANNFELEWTSSNTAAVTVNGNNRRCVITGVAEGTSVVTVRAHDLLNDRYFTAAANVTVLGMPTIDDALNVENGTLVFNNTASEYPWEVDMSDTGSRLAAKSTNEGVNSSVSSFSLTVQMNAGDVMSFDWKVSCESQYDRLKFLVNGSENTSITGSIDWNTISYTAPSTGTYTFSWEYSKDYSVNSGSDCGWVDNVYVPGYIAEPPEYLPGDIDQNGTVNVTDAVMALRAAMGLITLDDLQTEIGDMDGDGRITVTDALTIMRIAMGLL
;
A
#
# COMPACT_ATOMS: atom_id res chain seq x y z
N MET A 1 -48.33 -38.24 38.37
CA MET A 1 -47.70 -37.84 37.09
C MET A 1 -46.57 -38.81 36.72
N LYS A 2 -46.94 -40.07 36.52
CA LYS A 2 -46.11 -41.14 35.99
C LYS A 2 -46.76 -41.54 34.67
N LYS A 3 -46.51 -40.76 33.61
CA LYS A 3 -46.88 -41.04 32.20
C LYS A 3 -46.41 -39.97 31.18
N LEU A 4 -45.35 -39.20 31.49
CA LEU A 4 -44.78 -38.18 30.58
C LEU A 4 -43.25 -38.23 30.45
N ILE A 5 -42.58 -39.30 30.90
CA ILE A 5 -41.11 -39.51 30.81
C ILE A 5 -40.79 -40.79 30.01
N SER A 6 -41.58 -41.11 28.98
CA SER A 6 -41.38 -42.36 28.20
C SER A 6 -41.38 -42.16 26.68
N ILE A 7 -41.13 -40.94 26.19
CA ILE A 7 -40.89 -40.68 24.75
C ILE A 7 -39.50 -40.05 24.49
N ALA A 8 -38.77 -39.60 25.51
CA ALA A 8 -37.42 -39.03 25.35
C ALA A 8 -36.25 -40.03 25.51
N LEU A 9 -36.52 -41.34 25.65
CA LEU A 9 -35.48 -42.35 25.94
C LEU A 9 -35.45 -43.51 24.91
N ALA A 10 -35.85 -43.26 23.67
CA ALA A 10 -35.91 -44.27 22.60
C ALA A 10 -35.11 -43.89 21.34
N LEU A 11 -34.11 -43.00 21.45
CA LEU A 11 -33.24 -42.61 20.34
C LEU A 11 -31.73 -42.76 20.64
N LEU A 12 -31.37 -43.50 21.69
CA LEU A 12 -29.99 -43.60 22.18
C LEU A 12 -29.48 -45.04 22.36
N LEU A 13 -30.09 -46.05 21.72
CA LEU A 13 -29.57 -47.41 21.80
C LEU A 13 -29.90 -48.28 20.58
N VAL A 14 -29.24 -48.02 19.45
CA VAL A 14 -28.90 -49.04 18.43
C VAL A 14 -27.46 -48.80 17.99
N LEU A 15 -26.52 -49.13 18.88
CA LEU A 15 -25.16 -49.50 18.50
C LEU A 15 -25.17 -51.02 18.30
N SER A 16 -25.23 -51.46 17.04
CA SER A 16 -24.95 -52.84 16.66
C SER A 16 -23.88 -52.86 15.58
N VAL A 17 -22.65 -53.10 16.03
CA VAL A 17 -21.63 -53.97 15.45
C VAL A 17 -21.64 -54.06 13.91
N ILE A 18 -20.85 -53.19 13.28
CA ILE A 18 -20.16 -53.50 12.02
C ILE A 18 -18.66 -53.51 12.38
N PRO A 19 -17.86 -54.52 11.96
CA PRO A 19 -16.47 -54.61 12.37
C PRO A 19 -15.72 -53.38 11.86
N ALA A 20 -15.03 -52.68 12.77
CA ALA A 20 -14.00 -51.73 12.40
C ALA A 20 -12.94 -52.50 11.60
N MET A 21 -13.04 -52.42 10.28
CA MET A 21 -11.91 -52.66 9.40
C MET A 21 -10.98 -51.48 9.70
N SER A 22 -9.84 -51.75 10.33
CA SER A 22 -8.82 -50.74 10.55
C SER A 22 -8.31 -50.31 9.18
N PHE A 23 -8.89 -49.25 8.64
CA PHE A 23 -8.08 -48.33 7.88
C PHE A 23 -7.24 -47.63 8.94
N ALA A 24 -5.97 -48.01 8.99
CA ALA A 24 -4.99 -47.11 9.54
C ALA A 24 -5.12 -45.85 8.67
N ASP A 25 -5.73 -44.80 9.20
CA ASP A 25 -5.49 -43.45 8.69
C ASP A 25 -3.99 -43.26 8.82
N LYS A 26 -3.28 -43.47 7.71
CA LYS A 26 -2.05 -42.72 7.48
C LYS A 26 -2.54 -41.29 7.34
N ALA A 27 -2.59 -40.57 8.45
CA ALA A 27 -2.25 -39.16 8.38
C ALA A 27 -0.85 -39.16 7.76
N GLU A 28 -0.76 -38.81 6.47
CA GLU A 28 0.53 -38.40 5.92
C GLU A 28 0.92 -37.16 6.75
N GLU A 29 1.96 -37.31 7.58
CA GLU A 29 2.59 -36.17 8.22
C GLU A 29 3.02 -35.23 7.08
N THR A 30 2.45 -34.03 7.04
CA THR A 30 2.88 -32.96 6.17
C THR A 30 4.38 -32.75 6.39
N ARG A 31 5.20 -33.07 5.38
CA ARG A 31 6.64 -32.86 5.42
C ARG A 31 6.91 -31.36 5.23
N LEU A 32 6.91 -30.62 6.32
CA LEU A 32 7.37 -29.23 6.35
C LEU A 32 8.89 -29.19 6.16
N VAL A 33 9.40 -28.30 5.29
CA VAL A 33 10.82 -28.21 4.93
C VAL A 33 11.69 -27.73 6.11
N ASN A 34 11.12 -26.87 6.97
CA ASN A 34 11.77 -26.39 8.18
C ASN A 34 10.84 -26.58 9.39
N SER A 35 11.35 -27.22 10.44
CA SER A 35 10.64 -27.41 11.72
C SER A 35 10.73 -26.21 12.67
N GLY A 36 11.47 -25.17 12.28
CA GLY A 36 11.40 -23.83 12.86
C GLY A 36 12.63 -23.38 13.64
N SER A 37 13.67 -24.20 13.84
CA SER A 37 14.92 -23.82 14.51
C SER A 37 16.03 -23.52 13.50
N VAL A 38 16.64 -22.33 13.59
CA VAL A 38 17.70 -21.88 12.69
C VAL A 38 18.77 -21.11 13.44
N GLU A 39 20.03 -21.29 13.05
CA GLU A 39 21.17 -20.47 13.48
C GLU A 39 21.66 -19.60 12.32
N ILE A 40 21.96 -18.32 12.60
CA ILE A 40 22.51 -17.37 11.63
C ILE A 40 23.90 -16.93 12.09
N ASP A 41 24.90 -17.14 11.25
CA ASP A 41 26.29 -16.70 11.46
C ASP A 41 26.62 -15.52 10.53
N ASP A 42 26.83 -14.34 11.12
CA ASP A 42 27.10 -13.08 10.40
C ASP A 42 28.45 -12.43 10.74
N ASP A 43 29.26 -13.03 11.62
CA ASP A 43 30.48 -12.39 12.14
C ASP A 43 31.74 -12.68 11.29
N GLY A 44 31.76 -13.82 10.59
CA GLY A 44 32.82 -14.23 9.67
C GLY A 44 34.20 -14.40 10.30
N SER A 45 34.29 -14.45 11.64
CA SER A 45 35.55 -14.41 12.39
C SER A 45 36.35 -15.71 12.29
N ASP A 46 35.66 -16.84 12.11
CA ASP A 46 36.20 -18.17 11.86
C ASP A 46 35.66 -18.82 10.58
N GLY A 47 35.07 -18.01 9.69
CA GLY A 47 34.34 -18.46 8.50
C GLY A 47 32.85 -18.20 8.67
N TYR A 48 32.05 -18.49 7.64
CA TYR A 48 30.59 -18.47 7.74
C TYR A 48 30.10 -19.90 7.75
N SER A 49 29.63 -20.34 8.91
CA SER A 49 29.26 -21.72 9.21
C SER A 49 27.78 -22.00 8.98
N GLY A 50 27.46 -23.22 8.54
CA GLY A 50 26.09 -23.68 8.37
C GLY A 50 25.88 -24.57 7.16
N ASP A 51 24.66 -25.08 7.03
CA ASP A 51 24.23 -25.88 5.89
C ASP A 51 24.26 -25.05 4.60
N TYR A 52 23.92 -23.76 4.70
CA TYR A 52 23.91 -22.83 3.58
C TYR A 52 24.62 -21.53 3.92
N VAL A 53 25.05 -20.81 2.88
CA VAL A 53 25.57 -19.44 2.99
C VAL A 53 24.87 -18.54 1.98
N VAL A 54 24.22 -17.49 2.46
CA VAL A 54 23.64 -16.44 1.62
C VAL A 54 24.70 -15.37 1.36
N ILE A 55 25.00 -15.12 0.09
CA ILE A 55 25.95 -14.10 -0.37
C ILE A 55 25.16 -12.96 -1.00
N TYR A 56 25.21 -11.77 -0.41
CA TYR A 56 24.34 -10.63 -0.73
C TYR A 56 25.14 -9.39 -1.17
N ASN A 57 24.60 -8.64 -2.14
CA ASN A 57 25.12 -7.33 -2.54
C ASN A 57 24.25 -6.18 -1.93
N PRO A 58 24.78 -5.41 -0.98
CA PRO A 58 24.03 -4.35 -0.26
C PRO A 58 23.75 -3.09 -1.07
N SER A 59 24.13 -3.02 -2.34
CA SER A 59 23.77 -1.88 -3.16
C SER A 59 22.27 -1.84 -3.46
N THR A 60 21.63 -0.69 -3.29
CA THR A 60 20.24 -0.45 -3.74
C THR A 60 20.15 -0.10 -5.23
N SER A 61 21.26 -0.16 -5.97
CA SER A 61 21.29 0.10 -7.42
C SER A 61 21.59 -1.18 -8.18
N TYR A 62 20.68 -1.59 -9.06
CA TYR A 62 20.85 -2.81 -9.87
C TYR A 62 22.09 -2.78 -10.77
N SER A 63 22.55 -1.59 -11.17
CA SER A 63 23.75 -1.42 -12.00
C SER A 63 25.05 -1.81 -11.28
N ASN A 64 25.05 -1.79 -9.94
CA ASN A 64 26.21 -2.14 -9.14
C ASN A 64 26.40 -3.66 -9.10
N SER A 65 27.51 -4.16 -9.63
CA SER A 65 27.81 -5.59 -9.74
C SER A 65 29.02 -5.94 -8.89
N GLN A 66 28.91 -6.99 -8.08
CA GLN A 66 29.98 -7.51 -7.24
C GLN A 66 30.31 -8.96 -7.63
N THR A 67 31.59 -9.32 -7.63
CA THR A 67 32.03 -10.66 -8.02
C THR A 67 32.22 -11.54 -6.80
N THR A 68 31.77 -12.80 -6.85
CA THR A 68 32.06 -13.78 -5.79
C THR A 68 33.48 -14.33 -5.86
N GLY A 69 34.24 -14.03 -6.92
CA GLY A 69 35.50 -14.71 -7.20
C GLY A 69 35.26 -16.14 -7.69
N ASN A 70 36.24 -17.03 -7.52
CA ASN A 70 36.11 -18.43 -7.91
C ASN A 70 35.63 -19.29 -6.73
N LEU A 71 34.46 -19.92 -6.89
CA LEU A 71 33.80 -20.77 -5.90
C LEU A 71 34.12 -22.26 -6.07
N SER A 72 34.91 -22.63 -7.08
CA SER A 72 35.22 -24.03 -7.39
C SER A 72 35.88 -24.74 -6.20
N GLY A 73 35.26 -25.82 -5.73
CA GLY A 73 35.74 -26.61 -4.59
C GLY A 73 35.46 -25.99 -3.22
N LEU A 74 34.75 -24.86 -3.15
CA LEU A 74 34.25 -24.26 -1.90
C LEU A 74 32.78 -24.59 -1.65
N ILE A 75 32.03 -24.88 -2.71
CA ILE A 75 30.60 -25.17 -2.66
C ILE A 75 30.30 -26.53 -3.28
N GLU A 76 29.24 -27.18 -2.82
CA GLU A 76 28.69 -28.38 -3.45
C GLU A 76 28.13 -28.01 -4.83
N THR A 77 28.46 -28.80 -5.85
CA THR A 77 27.97 -28.63 -7.22
C THR A 77 27.07 -29.77 -7.69
N GLU A 78 26.99 -30.85 -6.91
CA GLU A 78 26.12 -32.01 -7.13
C GLU A 78 25.14 -32.07 -5.97
N VAL A 79 24.03 -31.35 -6.11
CA VAL A 79 22.99 -31.19 -5.10
C VAL A 79 21.78 -32.02 -5.57
N GLY A 80 21.34 -32.97 -4.72
CA GLY A 80 20.09 -33.76 -4.84
C GLY A 80 19.57 -34.05 -6.24
N ASP A 81 20.12 -35.08 -6.90
CA ASP A 81 19.78 -35.48 -8.27
C ASP A 81 18.65 -36.54 -8.28
N GLU A 82 17.42 -36.19 -7.84
CA GLU A 82 16.23 -36.98 -8.19
C GLU A 82 15.53 -36.38 -9.40
N ASP A 83 16.21 -36.33 -10.55
CA ASP A 83 15.61 -36.35 -11.89
C ASP A 83 14.30 -35.54 -12.05
N ILE A 84 14.22 -34.34 -11.48
CA ILE A 84 13.18 -33.37 -11.81
C ILE A 84 13.68 -32.67 -13.06
N SER A 85 13.74 -33.43 -14.16
CA SER A 85 13.85 -32.87 -15.49
C SER A 85 12.89 -31.67 -15.55
N PRO A 86 13.37 -30.45 -15.87
CA PRO A 86 12.52 -29.35 -16.30
C PRO A 86 12.02 -29.70 -17.71
N ALA A 87 11.36 -30.84 -17.85
CA ALA A 87 10.32 -30.94 -18.84
C ALA A 87 9.35 -29.85 -18.39
N ALA A 88 9.35 -28.74 -19.12
CA ALA A 88 8.14 -27.99 -19.32
C ALA A 88 7.06 -29.03 -19.56
N VAL A 89 6.30 -29.38 -18.53
CA VAL A 89 5.08 -30.13 -18.72
C VAL A 89 4.14 -29.09 -19.31
N GLN A 90 4.34 -28.81 -20.61
CA GLN A 90 3.27 -28.70 -21.58
C GLN A 90 2.54 -30.06 -21.57
N GLY A 91 1.95 -30.40 -20.43
CA GLY A 91 1.02 -31.50 -20.34
C GLY A 91 -0.26 -30.98 -20.95
N ASP A 92 -0.79 -31.71 -21.92
CA ASP A 92 -2.09 -31.47 -22.56
C ASP A 92 -3.27 -31.40 -21.56
N GLU A 93 -3.03 -31.48 -20.24
CA GLU A 93 -4.00 -31.46 -19.14
C GLU A 93 -3.83 -30.28 -18.14
N ALA A 94 -2.83 -29.41 -18.31
CA ALA A 94 -2.54 -28.32 -17.36
C ALA A 94 -3.54 -27.15 -17.44
N ARG A 95 -3.96 -26.61 -16.28
CA ARG A 95 -4.81 -25.41 -16.22
C ARG A 95 -4.06 -24.20 -16.84
N PRO A 96 -4.76 -23.30 -17.56
CA PRO A 96 -4.16 -22.06 -18.07
C PRO A 96 -3.53 -21.24 -16.94
N TRP A 97 -2.35 -20.66 -17.16
CA TRP A 97 -1.68 -19.82 -16.17
C TRP A 97 -1.61 -18.37 -16.63
N ARG A 98 -1.57 -17.44 -15.67
CA ARG A 98 -1.68 -16.00 -15.93
C ARG A 98 -0.33 -15.41 -16.31
N ILE A 99 -0.35 -14.46 -17.22
CA ILE A 99 0.75 -13.58 -17.60
C ILE A 99 0.32 -12.17 -17.22
N ASP A 100 1.26 -11.46 -16.61
CA ASP A 100 1.14 -10.06 -16.25
C ASP A 100 1.79 -9.20 -17.36
N ILE A 101 1.08 -8.18 -17.80
CA ILE A 101 1.48 -7.28 -18.90
C ILE A 101 1.41 -5.80 -18.51
N ASP A 102 0.98 -5.47 -17.29
CA ASP A 102 0.67 -4.09 -16.91
C ASP A 102 1.91 -3.20 -16.90
N SER A 103 3.04 -3.75 -16.44
CA SER A 103 4.35 -3.10 -16.56
C SER A 103 4.75 -2.79 -18.03
N GLU A 104 4.38 -3.65 -18.99
CA GLU A 104 4.65 -3.43 -20.42
C GLU A 104 3.74 -2.33 -20.99
N LEU A 105 2.44 -2.38 -20.66
CA LEU A 105 1.47 -1.35 -21.07
C LEU A 105 1.79 0.02 -20.49
N ALA A 106 2.28 0.07 -19.25
CA ALA A 106 2.75 1.31 -18.62
C ALA A 106 3.98 1.89 -19.33
N ALA A 107 4.93 1.03 -19.73
CA ALA A 107 6.11 1.45 -20.47
C ALA A 107 5.77 1.98 -21.88
N GLU A 108 4.81 1.36 -22.57
CA GLU A 108 4.29 1.86 -23.85
C GLU A 108 3.61 3.22 -23.72
N ALA A 109 2.79 3.41 -22.68
CA ALA A 109 2.15 4.70 -22.41
C ALA A 109 3.19 5.82 -22.20
N LYS A 110 4.28 5.52 -21.48
CA LYS A 110 5.43 6.43 -21.28
C LYS A 110 6.19 6.72 -22.57
N ALA A 111 6.47 5.71 -23.39
CA ALA A 111 7.22 5.86 -24.63
C ALA A 111 6.45 6.63 -25.72
N ASN A 112 5.13 6.49 -25.73
CA ASN A 112 4.24 7.19 -26.66
C ASN A 112 3.98 8.64 -26.28
N GLY A 113 4.54 9.13 -25.17
CA GLY A 113 4.42 10.52 -24.75
C GLY A 113 2.96 10.93 -24.68
N THR A 114 2.15 10.16 -23.94
CA THR A 114 0.78 10.56 -23.62
C THR A 114 0.84 11.79 -22.70
N GLU A 115 1.15 12.93 -23.30
CA GLU A 115 0.89 14.25 -22.76
C GLU A 115 -0.62 14.44 -22.63
N ASP A 116 -0.98 15.24 -21.64
CA ASP A 116 -2.33 15.57 -21.23
C ASP A 116 -3.15 16.20 -22.37
N PHE A 117 -4.02 15.39 -22.99
CA PHE A 117 -4.98 15.85 -23.98
C PHE A 117 -6.40 15.44 -23.55
N ARG A 118 -6.92 16.07 -22.49
CA ARG A 118 -8.35 16.02 -22.15
C ARG A 118 -9.11 17.13 -22.88
N THR A 119 -9.54 16.86 -24.12
CA THR A 119 -10.62 17.61 -24.77
C THR A 119 -11.85 16.71 -24.86
N GLY A 120 -12.83 16.89 -23.97
CA GLY A 120 -14.09 16.16 -23.99
C GLY A 120 -15.10 16.73 -22.99
N ASP A 121 -16.36 16.80 -23.40
CA ASP A 121 -17.50 17.47 -22.73
C ASP A 121 -17.67 17.15 -21.22
N GLU A 122 -18.02 18.20 -20.48
CA GLU A 122 -18.21 18.35 -19.02
C GLU A 122 -19.44 17.61 -18.46
N ARG A 123 -19.68 16.34 -18.81
CA ARG A 123 -20.78 15.55 -18.23
C ARG A 123 -20.26 14.35 -17.47
N THR A 124 -20.45 14.35 -16.15
CA THR A 124 -20.35 13.14 -15.33
C THR A 124 -21.35 12.10 -15.83
N LEU A 125 -20.84 10.93 -16.21
CA LEU A 125 -21.59 9.80 -16.69
C LEU A 125 -21.91 8.86 -15.53
N SER A 126 -23.19 8.53 -15.39
CA SER A 126 -23.66 7.52 -14.45
C SER A 126 -24.63 6.60 -15.17
N PHE A 127 -24.59 5.31 -14.84
CA PHE A 127 -25.30 4.28 -15.57
C PHE A 127 -26.23 3.48 -14.65
N ASN A 128 -27.27 2.91 -15.25
CA ASN A 128 -28.14 1.92 -14.62
C ASN A 128 -27.95 0.56 -15.30
N VAL A 129 -28.34 -0.51 -14.61
CA VAL A 129 -28.34 -1.85 -15.18
C VAL A 129 -29.16 -1.86 -16.49
N GLY A 130 -28.55 -2.38 -17.56
CA GLY A 130 -29.12 -2.42 -18.90
C GLY A 130 -28.76 -1.23 -19.80
N ASP A 131 -28.21 -0.14 -19.26
CA ASP A 131 -27.68 0.96 -20.07
C ASP A 131 -26.47 0.47 -20.88
N THR A 132 -26.25 1.10 -22.03
CA THR A 132 -25.12 0.78 -22.91
C THR A 132 -24.17 1.97 -23.07
N HIS A 133 -22.89 1.67 -23.20
CA HIS A 133 -21.83 2.64 -23.44
C HIS A 133 -20.79 2.04 -24.39
N THR A 134 -20.09 2.89 -25.15
CA THR A 134 -19.03 2.45 -26.05
C THR A 134 -17.69 2.76 -25.41
N PHE A 135 -16.89 1.73 -25.20
CA PHE A 135 -15.53 1.83 -24.70
C PHE A 135 -14.53 1.65 -25.84
N GLU A 136 -13.44 2.41 -25.80
CA GLU A 136 -12.25 2.19 -26.61
C GLU A 136 -11.32 1.23 -25.86
N LEU A 137 -11.16 0.02 -26.41
CA LEU A 137 -10.28 -1.02 -25.89
C LEU A 137 -8.88 -0.91 -26.52
N ASN A 138 -7.87 -1.48 -25.86
CA ASN A 138 -6.56 -1.65 -26.48
C ASN A 138 -6.66 -2.54 -27.73
N TYR A 139 -6.25 -2.01 -28.88
CA TYR A 139 -6.38 -2.69 -30.18
C TYR A 139 -5.66 -4.04 -30.23
N SER A 140 -4.52 -4.18 -29.52
CA SER A 140 -3.73 -5.43 -29.51
C SER A 140 -4.42 -6.57 -28.77
N TYR A 141 -5.37 -6.26 -27.88
CA TYR A 141 -6.07 -7.21 -27.02
C TYR A 141 -7.58 -7.25 -27.28
N CYS A 142 -8.03 -6.55 -28.32
CA CYS A 142 -9.44 -6.43 -28.65
C CYS A 142 -9.87 -7.63 -29.52
N PRO A 143 -10.87 -8.43 -29.10
CA PRO A 143 -11.34 -9.57 -29.88
C PRO A 143 -12.12 -9.15 -31.13
N LEU A 144 -12.42 -7.87 -31.30
CA LEU A 144 -13.18 -7.35 -32.42
C LEU A 144 -12.29 -6.55 -33.39
N PRO A 145 -12.64 -6.51 -34.70
CA PRO A 145 -11.87 -5.75 -35.68
C PRO A 145 -11.79 -4.23 -35.44
N SER A 146 -12.57 -3.71 -34.49
CA SER A 146 -12.57 -2.32 -34.06
C SER A 146 -12.41 -2.27 -32.55
N SER A 147 -11.51 -1.41 -32.08
CA SER A 147 -11.29 -1.10 -30.66
C SER A 147 -12.49 -0.43 -29.99
N SER A 148 -13.38 0.18 -30.78
CA SER A 148 -14.58 0.85 -30.31
C SER A 148 -15.70 -0.18 -30.13
N VAL A 149 -15.88 -0.64 -28.89
CA VAL A 149 -16.77 -1.76 -28.56
C VAL A 149 -17.90 -1.29 -27.65
N GLN A 150 -19.14 -1.63 -28.00
CA GLN A 150 -20.29 -1.34 -27.16
C GLN A 150 -20.44 -2.41 -26.06
N PHE A 151 -20.59 -1.94 -24.83
CA PHE A 151 -20.85 -2.73 -23.64
C PHE A 151 -22.22 -2.37 -23.05
N LYS A 152 -22.76 -3.28 -22.24
CA LYS A 152 -23.99 -3.15 -21.47
C LYS A 152 -23.67 -3.37 -19.98
N VAL A 153 -24.21 -2.54 -19.11
CA VAL A 153 -24.13 -2.74 -17.65
C VAL A 153 -24.95 -3.96 -17.26
N LEU A 154 -24.32 -4.96 -16.65
CA LEU A 154 -24.99 -6.12 -16.07
C LEU A 154 -25.32 -5.94 -14.59
N ALA A 155 -24.39 -5.34 -13.83
CA ALA A 155 -24.58 -5.07 -12.41
C ALA A 155 -24.02 -3.69 -12.05
N LYS A 156 -24.63 -3.08 -11.03
CA LYS A 156 -24.21 -1.81 -10.43
C LYS A 156 -24.00 -2.05 -8.94
N GLY A 157 -22.75 -2.03 -8.52
CA GLY A 157 -22.35 -2.01 -7.12
C GLY A 157 -22.39 -0.59 -6.54
N ASP A 158 -21.99 -0.48 -5.28
CA ASP A 158 -21.81 0.80 -4.61
C ASP A 158 -20.62 1.57 -5.21
N HIS A 159 -19.54 0.86 -5.58
CA HIS A 159 -18.27 1.41 -6.07
C HIS A 159 -17.85 0.93 -7.46
N CYS A 160 -18.64 0.08 -8.13
CA CYS A 160 -18.29 -0.40 -9.46
C CYS A 160 -19.49 -0.63 -10.39
N TYR A 161 -19.20 -0.68 -11.68
CA TYR A 161 -20.07 -1.20 -12.73
C TYR A 161 -19.46 -2.45 -13.34
N ILE A 162 -20.25 -3.52 -13.49
CA ILE A 162 -19.84 -4.71 -14.23
C ILE A 162 -20.41 -4.65 -15.64
N TRP A 163 -19.52 -4.66 -16.62
CA TRP A 163 -19.85 -4.50 -18.03
C TRP A 163 -19.61 -5.77 -18.81
N THR A 164 -20.44 -6.00 -19.83
CA THR A 164 -20.24 -7.08 -20.80
C THR A 164 -20.45 -6.57 -22.23
N PRO A 165 -19.69 -7.07 -23.22
CA PRO A 165 -19.84 -6.62 -24.61
C PRO A 165 -21.21 -7.02 -25.16
N THR A 166 -21.81 -6.15 -25.98
CA THR A 166 -23.10 -6.44 -26.64
C THR A 166 -22.95 -7.27 -27.91
N SER A 167 -21.72 -7.46 -28.39
CA SER A 167 -21.42 -8.24 -29.59
C SER A 167 -21.67 -9.73 -29.34
N THR A 168 -22.25 -10.41 -30.32
CA THR A 168 -22.45 -11.86 -30.32
C THR A 168 -21.48 -12.57 -31.27
N ALA A 169 -20.34 -11.94 -31.58
CA ALA A 169 -19.30 -12.57 -32.38
C ALA A 169 -18.77 -13.82 -31.66
N SER A 170 -18.35 -14.84 -32.42
CA SER A 170 -18.00 -16.15 -31.87
C SER A 170 -16.76 -16.17 -30.96
N ASN A 171 -15.95 -15.11 -31.00
CA ASN A 171 -14.76 -14.90 -30.19
C ASN A 171 -14.97 -13.85 -29.09
N VAL A 172 -16.22 -13.43 -28.86
CA VAL A 172 -16.61 -12.61 -27.73
C VAL A 172 -17.39 -13.53 -26.79
N TRP A 173 -16.99 -13.59 -25.52
CA TRP A 173 -17.60 -14.45 -24.50
C TRP A 173 -18.31 -13.58 -23.45
N PRO A 174 -19.56 -13.13 -23.70
CA PRO A 174 -20.27 -12.28 -22.74
C PRO A 174 -20.51 -12.99 -21.41
N LEU A 175 -20.29 -12.27 -20.32
CA LEU A 175 -20.36 -12.80 -18.95
C LEU A 175 -21.75 -13.36 -18.62
N ASP A 176 -22.82 -12.66 -19.03
CA ASP A 176 -24.21 -13.09 -18.84
C ASP A 176 -24.60 -14.33 -19.65
N SER A 177 -23.84 -14.65 -20.70
CA SER A 177 -24.00 -15.87 -21.49
C SER A 177 -23.29 -17.07 -20.87
N ILE A 178 -22.25 -16.83 -20.06
CA ILE A 178 -21.57 -17.86 -19.27
C ILE A 178 -22.44 -18.22 -18.05
N ASP A 179 -22.75 -17.22 -17.21
CA ASP A 179 -23.72 -17.33 -16.12
C ASP A 179 -24.30 -15.94 -15.79
N PRO A 180 -25.64 -15.78 -15.79
CA PRO A 180 -26.27 -14.48 -15.56
C PRO A 180 -26.09 -13.94 -14.13
N THR A 181 -25.66 -14.77 -13.16
CA THR A 181 -25.47 -14.37 -11.76
C THR A 181 -24.08 -13.77 -11.49
N PHE A 182 -23.11 -14.01 -12.37
CA PHE A 182 -21.73 -13.62 -12.14
C PHE A 182 -21.53 -12.12 -12.00
N ALA A 183 -22.28 -11.30 -12.72
CA ALA A 183 -22.15 -9.86 -12.61
C ALA A 183 -22.47 -9.33 -11.20
N ASP A 184 -23.52 -9.84 -10.56
CA ASP A 184 -23.87 -9.44 -9.19
C ASP A 184 -22.84 -9.94 -8.18
N ILE A 185 -22.29 -11.15 -8.40
CA ILE A 185 -21.21 -11.72 -7.57
C ILE A 185 -19.94 -10.86 -7.67
N CYS A 186 -19.50 -10.51 -8.88
CA CYS A 186 -18.33 -9.66 -9.11
C CYS A 186 -18.49 -8.28 -8.47
N ALA A 187 -19.67 -7.66 -8.62
CA ALA A 187 -19.95 -6.35 -8.04
C ALA A 187 -19.87 -6.40 -6.50
N ALA A 188 -20.55 -7.37 -5.90
CA ALA A 188 -20.56 -7.54 -4.44
C ALA A 188 -19.17 -7.88 -3.89
N GLU A 189 -18.39 -8.72 -4.59
CA GLU A 189 -17.04 -9.07 -4.19
C GLU A 189 -16.13 -7.84 -4.22
N PHE A 190 -16.12 -7.08 -5.32
CA PHE A 190 -15.30 -5.87 -5.44
C PHE A 190 -15.66 -4.83 -4.37
N ASP A 191 -16.96 -4.55 -4.18
CA ASP A 191 -17.43 -3.62 -3.15
C ASP A 191 -16.99 -4.05 -1.74
N SER A 192 -16.93 -5.35 -1.46
CA SER A 192 -16.48 -5.87 -0.16
C SER A 192 -15.01 -5.61 0.13
N LYS A 193 -14.18 -5.40 -0.91
CA LYS A 193 -12.74 -5.15 -0.80
C LYS A 193 -12.37 -3.69 -0.98
N PHE A 194 -13.28 -2.86 -1.51
CA PHE A 194 -13.00 -1.48 -1.89
C PHE A 194 -12.37 -0.64 -0.78
N GLU A 195 -12.99 -0.63 0.41
CA GLU A 195 -12.49 0.12 1.58
C GLU A 195 -11.14 -0.40 2.08
N LEU A 196 -10.94 -1.72 2.05
CA LEU A 196 -9.66 -2.32 2.43
C LEU A 196 -8.55 -1.93 1.44
N MET A 197 -8.85 -1.93 0.13
CA MET A 197 -7.93 -1.49 -0.91
C MET A 197 -7.57 -0.01 -0.74
N GLN A 198 -8.56 0.86 -0.54
CA GLN A 198 -8.28 2.29 -0.39
C GLN A 198 -7.51 2.62 0.89
N SER A 199 -7.86 1.98 2.00
CA SER A 199 -7.12 2.15 3.26
C SER A 199 -5.69 1.60 3.19
N SER A 200 -5.47 0.53 2.41
CA SER A 200 -4.14 -0.10 2.28
C SER A 200 -3.22 0.60 1.29
N PHE A 201 -3.75 1.15 0.18
CA PHE A 201 -2.93 1.67 -0.92
C PHE A 201 -3.18 3.14 -1.27
N GLY A 202 -4.41 3.63 -1.18
CA GLY A 202 -4.74 5.01 -1.59
C GLY A 202 -6.00 5.07 -2.45
N ASN A 203 -6.25 6.23 -3.04
CA ASN A 203 -7.44 6.49 -3.85
C ASN A 203 -7.12 6.31 -5.35
N HIS A 204 -8.15 6.20 -6.18
CA HIS A 204 -7.99 6.20 -7.64
C HIS A 204 -8.57 7.46 -8.29
N ASP A 205 -8.06 7.86 -9.45
CA ASP A 205 -8.63 8.91 -10.30
C ASP A 205 -9.93 8.41 -10.96
N ASN A 206 -10.97 9.24 -10.91
CA ASN A 206 -12.26 8.99 -11.54
C ASN A 206 -12.30 9.36 -13.03
N GLY A 207 -11.23 9.95 -13.55
CA GLY A 207 -11.22 10.52 -14.89
C GLY A 207 -12.12 11.75 -15.01
N SER A 208 -12.25 12.31 -16.21
CA SER A 208 -13.02 13.55 -16.42
C SER A 208 -14.55 13.32 -16.46
N GLN A 209 -15.01 12.08 -16.58
CA GLN A 209 -16.43 11.75 -16.73
C GLN A 209 -16.95 10.72 -15.72
N GLY A 210 -16.11 10.14 -14.85
CA GLY A 210 -16.57 9.12 -13.89
C GLY A 210 -17.44 9.66 -12.76
N ASP A 211 -18.39 8.86 -12.28
CA ASP A 211 -19.28 9.18 -11.14
C ASP A 211 -18.77 8.67 -9.78
N GLY A 212 -17.50 8.29 -9.70
CA GLY A 212 -16.89 7.67 -8.52
C GLY A 212 -16.87 6.14 -8.53
N ARG A 213 -17.52 5.48 -9.52
CA ARG A 213 -17.48 4.03 -9.68
C ARG A 213 -16.46 3.58 -10.73
N LEU A 214 -15.82 2.45 -10.44
CA LEU A 214 -14.91 1.78 -11.35
C LEU A 214 -15.65 0.98 -12.44
N ASN A 215 -15.21 1.06 -13.69
CA ASN A 215 -15.79 0.26 -14.77
C ASN A 215 -14.99 -1.04 -14.94
N ILE A 216 -15.57 -2.18 -14.59
CA ILE A 216 -14.93 -3.49 -14.72
C ILE A 216 -15.50 -4.17 -15.96
N LEU A 217 -14.68 -4.26 -17.01
CA LEU A 217 -15.03 -4.75 -18.34
C LEU A 217 -14.69 -6.23 -18.47
N TYR A 218 -15.70 -7.10 -18.43
CA TYR A 218 -15.52 -8.54 -18.67
C TYR A 218 -15.72 -8.86 -20.15
N TYR A 219 -14.65 -9.27 -20.82
CA TYR A 219 -14.68 -9.71 -22.22
C TYR A 219 -13.52 -10.67 -22.50
N ASN A 220 -13.46 -11.24 -23.72
CA ASN A 220 -12.36 -12.13 -24.09
C ASN A 220 -11.16 -11.28 -24.53
N ILE A 221 -10.09 -11.31 -23.76
CA ILE A 221 -8.85 -10.59 -24.07
C ILE A 221 -8.14 -11.39 -25.18
N ASP A 222 -8.04 -10.82 -26.39
CA ASP A 222 -7.43 -11.51 -27.54
C ASP A 222 -5.90 -11.40 -27.48
N ASP A 223 -5.29 -12.26 -26.67
CA ASP A 223 -3.84 -12.33 -26.43
C ASP A 223 -3.13 -13.41 -27.26
N GLY A 224 -3.87 -14.09 -28.15
CA GLY A 224 -3.35 -15.19 -28.96
C GLY A 224 -3.14 -16.50 -28.19
N TRP A 225 -3.69 -16.63 -26.98
CA TRP A 225 -3.52 -17.79 -26.12
C TRP A 225 -3.85 -19.14 -26.78
N GLN A 226 -3.07 -20.17 -26.43
CA GLN A 226 -3.29 -21.57 -26.81
C GLN A 226 -3.25 -22.48 -25.57
N PRO A 227 -3.97 -23.64 -25.59
CA PRO A 227 -3.90 -24.61 -24.50
C PRO A 227 -2.47 -24.99 -24.15
N GLY A 228 -2.14 -24.88 -22.86
CA GLY A 228 -0.78 -25.15 -22.36
C GLY A 228 0.19 -23.97 -22.48
N GLU A 229 -0.28 -22.77 -22.80
CA GLU A 229 0.49 -21.52 -22.69
C GLU A 229 -0.11 -20.60 -21.61
N GLY A 230 0.57 -19.49 -21.32
CA GLY A 230 0.07 -18.47 -20.40
C GLY A 230 -0.81 -17.44 -21.10
N TYR A 231 -1.80 -16.88 -20.40
CA TYR A 231 -2.75 -15.89 -20.91
C TYR A 231 -2.78 -14.62 -20.06
N VAL A 232 -3.19 -13.50 -20.65
CA VAL A 232 -3.43 -12.24 -19.96
C VAL A 232 -4.77 -12.32 -19.24
N ALA A 233 -4.75 -12.42 -17.91
CA ALA A 233 -5.96 -12.61 -17.12
C ALA A 233 -6.77 -11.34 -16.90
N GLY A 234 -6.09 -10.21 -16.97
CA GLY A 234 -6.64 -8.87 -16.86
C GLY A 234 -5.51 -7.88 -17.11
N PHE A 235 -5.89 -6.62 -17.26
CA PHE A 235 -4.94 -5.52 -17.27
C PHE A 235 -5.63 -4.19 -16.93
N PHE A 236 -4.85 -3.27 -16.39
CA PHE A 236 -5.13 -1.85 -16.35
C PHE A 236 -4.21 -1.11 -17.31
N SER A 237 -4.79 -0.29 -18.20
CA SER A 237 -4.00 0.68 -18.95
C SER A 237 -4.35 2.09 -18.52
N ALA A 238 -3.34 2.89 -18.18
CA ALA A 238 -3.51 4.33 -18.00
C ALA A 238 -4.19 4.98 -19.22
N SER A 239 -3.94 4.45 -20.43
CA SER A 239 -4.59 4.88 -21.67
C SER A 239 -6.11 4.76 -21.62
N ASP A 240 -6.66 3.79 -20.88
CA ASP A 240 -8.10 3.59 -20.79
C ASP A 240 -8.76 4.74 -20.04
N LEU A 241 -8.10 5.27 -19.00
CA LEU A 241 -8.56 6.45 -18.26
C LEU A 241 -8.69 7.68 -19.18
N TYR A 242 -7.79 7.80 -20.16
CA TYR A 242 -7.78 8.89 -21.13
C TYR A 242 -8.77 8.67 -22.28
N ASN A 243 -8.72 7.51 -22.93
CA ASN A 243 -9.54 7.22 -24.10
C ASN A 243 -11.03 7.13 -23.75
N ASN A 244 -11.35 6.65 -22.55
CA ASN A 244 -12.72 6.47 -22.09
C ASN A 244 -13.18 7.56 -21.11
N ASN A 245 -12.29 8.46 -20.67
CA ASN A 245 -12.56 9.50 -19.67
C ASN A 245 -13.05 8.98 -18.31
N MET A 246 -12.92 7.69 -18.05
CA MET A 246 -13.37 6.98 -16.85
C MET A 246 -12.41 5.82 -16.56
N PRO A 247 -12.22 5.42 -15.30
CA PRO A 247 -11.33 4.33 -14.96
C PRO A 247 -11.94 2.99 -15.40
N CYS A 248 -11.13 2.18 -16.06
CA CYS A 248 -11.52 0.87 -16.58
C CYS A 248 -10.52 -0.20 -16.13
N LEU A 249 -11.03 -1.35 -15.69
CA LEU A 249 -10.27 -2.58 -15.55
C LEU A 249 -10.75 -3.58 -16.60
N ASN A 250 -9.83 -4.21 -17.31
CA ASN A 250 -10.15 -5.21 -18.32
C ASN A 250 -9.91 -6.59 -17.72
N ILE A 251 -10.92 -7.44 -17.70
CA ILE A 251 -10.84 -8.78 -17.10
C ILE A 251 -11.20 -9.82 -18.16
N ASP A 252 -10.33 -10.81 -18.28
CA ASP A 252 -10.50 -11.87 -19.26
C ASP A 252 -11.61 -12.85 -18.86
N THR A 253 -12.45 -13.17 -19.84
CA THR A 253 -13.49 -14.19 -19.73
C THR A 253 -13.04 -15.54 -20.28
N TYR A 254 -12.08 -15.57 -21.21
CA TYR A 254 -11.60 -16.80 -21.83
C TYR A 254 -10.06 -16.81 -22.05
N PRO A 255 -9.31 -17.67 -21.34
CA PRO A 255 -9.78 -18.76 -20.49
C PRO A 255 -10.10 -18.37 -19.04
N GLY A 256 -10.05 -17.08 -18.67
CA GLY A 256 -10.10 -16.61 -17.27
C GLY A 256 -11.29 -17.06 -16.44
N VAL A 257 -12.52 -16.93 -16.97
CA VAL A 257 -13.76 -17.36 -16.28
C VAL A 257 -14.23 -18.71 -16.80
N TYR A 258 -14.17 -18.89 -18.11
CA TYR A 258 -14.67 -20.05 -18.83
C TYR A 258 -13.53 -20.66 -19.64
N TYR A 259 -13.29 -21.96 -19.49
CA TYR A 259 -12.29 -22.68 -20.27
C TYR A 259 -12.78 -24.08 -20.63
N THR A 260 -12.50 -24.53 -21.86
CA THR A 260 -12.74 -25.92 -22.29
C THR A 260 -11.41 -26.64 -22.47
N LYS A 261 -11.15 -27.64 -21.64
CA LYS A 261 -9.97 -28.50 -21.72
C LYS A 261 -9.88 -29.24 -23.06
N PRO A 262 -8.69 -29.72 -23.47
CA PRO A 262 -8.53 -30.48 -24.71
C PRO A 262 -9.35 -31.78 -24.76
N ASP A 263 -9.69 -32.36 -23.61
CA ASP A 263 -10.54 -33.54 -23.47
C ASP A 263 -12.06 -33.24 -23.55
N GLY A 264 -12.43 -31.96 -23.61
CA GLY A 264 -13.81 -31.48 -23.69
C GLY A 264 -14.46 -31.16 -22.34
N GLU A 265 -13.76 -31.27 -21.22
CA GLU A 265 -14.26 -30.80 -19.92
C GLU A 265 -14.36 -29.26 -19.90
N VAL A 266 -15.49 -28.73 -19.42
CA VAL A 266 -15.68 -27.29 -19.26
C VAL A 266 -15.48 -26.90 -17.81
N ILE A 267 -14.60 -25.94 -17.57
CA ILE A 267 -14.36 -25.30 -16.27
C ILE A 267 -14.99 -23.90 -16.32
N ILE A 268 -15.79 -23.57 -15.31
CA ILE A 268 -16.34 -22.23 -15.09
C ILE A 268 -16.07 -21.83 -13.65
N ARG A 269 -15.30 -20.77 -13.43
CA ARG A 269 -14.92 -20.27 -12.10
C ARG A 269 -14.73 -18.76 -12.12
N ILE A 270 -15.73 -18.03 -11.64
CA ILE A 270 -15.66 -16.58 -11.59
C ILE A 270 -14.67 -16.10 -10.51
N GLU A 271 -14.54 -16.89 -9.43
CA GLU A 271 -13.65 -16.64 -8.31
C GLU A 271 -12.18 -16.57 -8.71
N ASP A 272 -11.80 -17.24 -9.81
CA ASP A 272 -10.44 -17.17 -10.33
C ASP A 272 -10.13 -15.70 -10.74
N THR A 273 -11.11 -14.87 -11.13
CA THR A 273 -10.87 -13.47 -11.54
C THR A 273 -10.69 -12.48 -10.39
N PHE A 274 -10.99 -12.86 -9.16
CA PHE A 274 -11.04 -11.94 -8.02
C PHE A 274 -9.67 -11.38 -7.63
N ASN A 275 -8.64 -12.24 -7.58
CA ASN A 275 -7.25 -11.81 -7.35
C ASN A 275 -6.78 -10.86 -8.46
N THR A 276 -7.06 -11.20 -9.71
CA THR A 276 -6.70 -10.33 -10.85
C THR A 276 -7.40 -8.98 -10.75
N THR A 277 -8.69 -8.95 -10.39
CA THR A 277 -9.42 -7.68 -10.28
C THR A 277 -8.81 -6.73 -9.24
N VAL A 278 -8.39 -7.24 -8.07
CA VAL A 278 -7.74 -6.39 -7.05
C VAL A 278 -6.29 -6.04 -7.41
N HIS A 279 -5.58 -6.91 -8.11
CA HIS A 279 -4.26 -6.65 -8.69
C HIS A 279 -4.34 -5.49 -9.68
N GLU A 280 -5.24 -5.56 -10.67
CA GLU A 280 -5.44 -4.49 -11.65
C GLU A 280 -5.94 -3.19 -11.02
N TYR A 281 -6.81 -3.29 -10.00
CA TYR A 281 -7.25 -2.11 -9.26
C TYR A 281 -6.08 -1.43 -8.54
N GLN A 282 -5.13 -2.21 -8.00
CA GLN A 282 -3.95 -1.66 -7.37
C GLN A 282 -3.08 -0.90 -8.37
N HIS A 283 -2.89 -1.38 -9.60
CA HIS A 283 -2.21 -0.63 -10.66
C HIS A 283 -2.85 0.74 -10.91
N LEU A 284 -4.18 0.80 -10.97
CA LEU A 284 -4.91 2.06 -11.11
C LEU A 284 -4.67 3.00 -9.91
N ILE A 285 -4.74 2.49 -8.68
CA ILE A 285 -4.44 3.30 -7.47
C ILE A 285 -3.01 3.82 -7.53
N ASN A 286 -2.05 2.95 -7.84
CA ASN A 286 -0.64 3.30 -7.93
C ASN A 286 -0.41 4.43 -8.94
N TYR A 287 -1.03 4.29 -10.12
CA TYR A 287 -1.01 5.32 -11.16
C TYR A 287 -1.60 6.65 -10.69
N SER A 288 -2.69 6.60 -9.92
CA SER A 288 -3.38 7.78 -9.43
C SER A 288 -2.60 8.51 -8.34
N GLU A 289 -1.93 7.77 -7.45
CA GLU A 289 -1.23 8.33 -6.30
C GLU A 289 0.17 8.88 -6.66
N CYS A 290 0.93 8.17 -7.49
CA CYS A 290 2.33 8.53 -7.77
C CYS A 290 2.71 8.53 -9.25
N GLY A 291 1.72 8.39 -10.15
CA GLY A 291 1.98 8.25 -11.58
C GLY A 291 2.68 6.94 -11.89
N TYR A 292 3.69 6.98 -12.77
CA TYR A 292 4.44 5.79 -13.15
C TYR A 292 5.52 5.45 -12.12
N ALA A 293 5.16 4.60 -11.14
CA ALA A 293 6.14 3.97 -10.25
C ALA A 293 7.15 3.10 -11.03
N ASP A 294 8.30 2.82 -10.42
CA ASP A 294 9.21 1.78 -10.89
C ASP A 294 8.45 0.47 -11.10
N SER A 295 8.64 -0.20 -12.24
CA SER A 295 7.87 -1.39 -12.62
C SER A 295 7.88 -2.47 -11.53
N TRP A 296 9.03 -2.71 -10.90
CA TRP A 296 9.13 -3.69 -9.83
C TRP A 296 8.31 -3.32 -8.58
N VAL A 297 8.19 -2.03 -8.28
CA VAL A 297 7.38 -1.52 -7.16
C VAL A 297 5.91 -1.63 -7.50
N ASN A 298 5.54 -1.29 -8.73
CA ASN A 298 4.18 -1.44 -9.24
C ASN A 298 3.69 -2.88 -9.06
N GLU A 299 4.48 -3.86 -9.51
CA GLU A 299 4.13 -5.27 -9.37
C GLU A 299 4.17 -5.79 -7.94
N MET A 300 5.14 -5.33 -7.14
CA MET A 300 5.19 -5.64 -5.71
C MET A 300 3.90 -5.21 -4.99
N MET A 301 3.43 -3.99 -5.26
CA MET A 301 2.23 -3.44 -4.60
C MET A 301 0.97 -4.17 -5.05
N SER A 302 0.86 -4.51 -6.34
CA SER A 302 -0.28 -5.25 -6.87
C SER A 302 -0.33 -6.69 -6.36
N ALA A 303 0.82 -7.35 -6.28
CA ALA A 303 0.93 -8.66 -5.63
C ALA A 303 0.58 -8.61 -4.13
N ALA A 304 0.83 -7.50 -3.44
CA ALA A 304 0.39 -7.32 -2.06
C ALA A 304 -1.15 -7.26 -1.96
N ALA A 305 -1.82 -6.65 -2.93
CA ALA A 305 -3.27 -6.51 -2.94
C ALA A 305 -4.00 -7.87 -3.03
N GLU A 306 -3.47 -8.81 -3.82
CA GLU A 306 -3.96 -10.19 -3.91
C GLU A 306 -4.07 -10.81 -2.50
N GLU A 307 -3.00 -10.73 -1.73
CA GLU A 307 -2.93 -11.37 -0.42
C GLU A 307 -3.66 -10.63 0.69
N ILE A 308 -3.65 -9.28 0.67
CA ILE A 308 -4.42 -8.47 1.61
C ILE A 308 -5.92 -8.74 1.45
N CYS A 309 -6.40 -8.90 0.21
CA CYS A 309 -7.81 -9.16 -0.06
C CYS A 309 -8.19 -10.63 0.12
N TYR A 310 -7.25 -11.54 -0.17
CA TYR A 310 -7.44 -12.99 -0.17
C TYR A 310 -6.24 -13.71 0.48
N PRO A 311 -6.12 -13.66 1.82
CA PRO A 311 -5.01 -14.25 2.56
C PRO A 311 -4.72 -15.72 2.21
N GLY A 312 -3.49 -16.00 1.76
CA GLY A 312 -3.00 -17.33 1.41
C GLY A 312 -3.26 -17.78 -0.02
N SER A 313 -4.00 -17.01 -0.82
CA SER A 313 -4.45 -17.44 -2.15
C SER A 313 -3.37 -17.44 -3.23
N SER A 314 -2.34 -16.61 -3.09
CA SER A 314 -1.23 -16.48 -4.04
C SER A 314 0.07 -17.12 -3.53
N VAL A 315 0.24 -17.31 -2.22
CA VAL A 315 1.51 -17.77 -1.60
C VAL A 315 2.08 -19.02 -2.27
N VAL A 316 1.27 -20.07 -2.40
CA VAL A 316 1.73 -21.36 -2.95
C VAL A 316 2.18 -21.23 -4.42
N PRO A 317 1.37 -20.68 -5.35
CA PRO A 317 1.81 -20.40 -6.71
C PRO A 317 3.10 -19.58 -6.82
N ARG A 318 3.31 -18.62 -5.90
CA ARG A 318 4.52 -17.78 -5.88
C ARG A 318 5.74 -18.59 -5.42
N ILE A 319 5.62 -19.42 -4.38
CA ILE A 319 6.70 -20.32 -3.93
C ILE A 319 7.11 -21.28 -5.07
N GLN A 320 6.14 -21.89 -5.75
CA GLN A 320 6.40 -22.74 -6.92
C GLN A 320 7.17 -22.02 -8.03
N SER A 321 6.78 -20.78 -8.31
CA SER A 321 7.42 -19.96 -9.34
C SER A 321 8.84 -19.53 -8.93
N TRP A 322 9.07 -19.28 -7.64
CA TRP A 322 10.38 -19.01 -7.06
C TRP A 322 11.29 -20.25 -7.16
N GLU A 323 10.82 -21.41 -6.73
CA GLU A 323 11.62 -22.65 -6.70
C GLU A 323 11.78 -23.33 -8.06
N ASN A 324 11.07 -22.85 -9.08
CA ASN A 324 10.94 -23.51 -10.38
C ASN A 324 10.44 -24.97 -10.24
N TYR A 325 9.38 -25.15 -9.45
CA TYR A 325 8.79 -26.47 -9.21
C TYR A 325 7.29 -26.42 -9.44
N ARG A 326 6.77 -27.28 -10.34
CA ARG A 326 5.33 -27.42 -10.58
C ARG A 326 4.82 -28.78 -10.10
N PHE A 327 3.80 -28.75 -9.24
CA PHE A 327 3.04 -29.93 -8.82
C PHE A 327 2.34 -30.57 -10.03
N SER A 328 2.38 -31.90 -10.14
CA SER A 328 1.74 -32.66 -11.22
C SER A 328 0.24 -32.89 -10.98
N THR A 329 -0.22 -32.77 -9.73
CA THR A 329 -1.63 -32.83 -9.32
C THR A 329 -1.97 -31.81 -8.23
N ASN A 330 -3.27 -31.54 -8.06
CA ASN A 330 -3.82 -30.72 -6.97
C ASN A 330 -3.55 -31.27 -5.56
N ASP A 331 -2.96 -32.47 -5.40
CA ASP A 331 -2.62 -33.11 -4.11
C ASP A 331 -1.10 -33.20 -3.86
N ASP A 332 -0.24 -32.87 -4.85
CA ASP A 332 1.22 -33.02 -4.71
C ASP A 332 1.87 -31.95 -3.80
N TRP A 333 1.13 -30.88 -3.49
CA TRP A 333 1.49 -29.82 -2.55
C TRP A 333 1.63 -30.30 -1.09
N LEU A 334 1.23 -31.54 -0.78
CA LEU A 334 1.44 -32.20 0.53
C LEU A 334 2.73 -33.01 0.64
N ASN A 335 3.37 -33.35 -0.50
CA ASN A 335 4.53 -34.24 -0.54
C ASN A 335 5.64 -33.68 -1.45
N PRO A 336 6.26 -32.54 -1.09
CA PRO A 336 7.47 -32.11 -1.79
C PRO A 336 8.58 -33.20 -1.64
N PRO A 337 9.55 -33.31 -2.58
CA PRO A 337 10.53 -34.40 -2.62
C PRO A 337 11.31 -34.57 -1.31
N ALA A 338 11.71 -35.79 -0.95
CA ALA A 338 12.18 -36.12 0.40
C ALA A 338 13.44 -35.38 0.90
N GLU A 339 14.17 -34.68 0.03
CA GLU A 339 15.46 -34.04 0.29
C GLU A 339 15.45 -32.68 -0.45
N HIS A 340 15.07 -31.60 0.24
CA HIS A 340 14.65 -30.33 -0.38
C HIS A 340 15.81 -29.38 -0.70
N GLU A 341 16.53 -29.64 -1.78
CA GLU A 341 17.48 -28.67 -2.37
C GLU A 341 17.18 -28.51 -3.86
N TYR A 342 16.90 -27.29 -4.32
CA TYR A 342 16.65 -27.02 -5.73
C TYR A 342 17.88 -26.36 -6.36
N VAL A 343 18.34 -26.91 -7.48
CA VAL A 343 19.35 -26.25 -8.33
C VAL A 343 18.62 -25.58 -9.47
N SER A 344 18.85 -24.28 -9.66
CA SER A 344 18.22 -23.52 -10.74
C SER A 344 19.26 -22.97 -11.70
N ASP A 345 19.10 -23.29 -12.99
CA ASP A 345 19.86 -22.67 -14.09
C ASP A 345 19.40 -21.23 -14.39
N TRP A 346 18.42 -20.70 -13.65
CA TRP A 346 17.79 -19.40 -13.91
C TRP A 346 18.65 -18.23 -13.46
N SER A 347 18.61 -17.15 -14.24
CA SER A 347 19.40 -15.94 -14.03
C SER A 347 19.14 -15.31 -12.66
N LEU A 348 17.90 -15.43 -12.14
CA LEU A 348 17.50 -14.86 -10.85
C LEU A 348 18.31 -15.43 -9.67
N HIS A 349 18.45 -16.74 -9.61
CA HIS A 349 19.21 -17.46 -8.57
C HIS A 349 20.74 -17.34 -8.75
N ASN A 350 21.18 -16.71 -9.83
CA ASN A 350 22.58 -16.44 -10.16
C ASN A 350 23.01 -15.00 -9.80
N GLY A 351 22.29 -14.33 -8.90
CA GLY A 351 22.64 -13.02 -8.36
C GLY A 351 22.03 -11.83 -9.10
N TYR A 352 20.94 -12.04 -9.85
CA TYR A 352 20.21 -10.96 -10.51
C TYR A 352 19.56 -10.01 -9.49
N SER A 353 19.30 -8.77 -9.93
CA SER A 353 18.73 -7.75 -9.06
C SER A 353 17.22 -7.85 -8.99
N MET A 354 16.65 -7.71 -7.79
CA MET A 354 15.21 -7.50 -7.61
C MET A 354 14.73 -6.18 -8.24
N TYR A 355 15.62 -5.20 -8.33
CA TYR A 355 15.31 -3.86 -8.85
C TYR A 355 15.48 -3.74 -10.36
N ASP A 356 15.99 -4.78 -11.03
CA ASP A 356 16.16 -4.79 -12.49
C ASP A 356 14.98 -5.52 -13.12
N TRP A 357 14.08 -4.77 -13.75
CA TRP A 357 12.94 -5.31 -14.47
C TRP A 357 13.05 -5.03 -15.98
N SER A 358 14.27 -4.86 -16.47
CA SER A 358 14.50 -4.68 -17.90
C SER A 358 14.09 -5.93 -18.69
N ASN A 359 13.53 -5.73 -19.89
CA ASN A 359 12.91 -6.75 -20.76
C ASN A 359 13.87 -7.82 -21.35
N TYR A 360 14.98 -8.14 -20.69
CA TYR A 360 15.99 -9.08 -21.16
C TYR A 360 15.90 -10.48 -20.53
N LEU A 361 14.93 -10.71 -19.63
CA LEU A 361 14.75 -11.99 -18.96
C LEU A 361 13.92 -12.96 -19.81
N ALA A 362 14.29 -14.24 -19.78
CA ALA A 362 13.44 -15.29 -20.33
C ALA A 362 12.13 -15.38 -19.52
N MET A 363 11.05 -15.87 -20.14
CA MET A 363 9.72 -15.98 -19.51
C MET A 363 9.75 -16.63 -18.11
N ASN A 364 10.56 -17.67 -17.95
CA ASN A 364 10.73 -18.38 -16.69
C ASN A 364 11.42 -17.53 -15.60
N ASP A 365 12.47 -16.80 -15.96
CA ASP A 365 13.14 -15.84 -15.06
C ASP A 365 12.18 -14.73 -14.61
N ARG A 366 11.25 -14.33 -15.49
CA ARG A 366 10.23 -13.32 -15.18
C ARG A 366 9.26 -13.83 -14.10
N LEU A 367 8.75 -15.06 -14.19
CA LEU A 367 7.84 -15.60 -13.18
C LEU A 367 8.48 -15.69 -11.78
N ALA A 368 9.74 -16.10 -11.71
CA ALA A 368 10.48 -16.10 -10.45
C ALA A 368 10.69 -14.69 -9.90
N LEU A 369 10.89 -13.68 -10.77
CA LEU A 369 11.02 -12.29 -10.36
C LEU A 369 9.72 -11.75 -9.75
N TYR A 370 8.56 -12.03 -10.38
CA TYR A 370 7.23 -11.73 -9.84
C TYR A 370 6.99 -12.42 -8.49
N ALA A 371 7.37 -13.68 -8.37
CA ALA A 371 7.30 -14.40 -7.10
C ALA A 371 8.16 -13.74 -6.03
N GLN A 372 9.37 -13.33 -6.38
CA GLN A 372 10.29 -12.71 -5.44
C GLN A 372 9.75 -11.37 -4.92
N VAL A 373 9.19 -10.51 -5.78
CA VAL A 373 8.61 -9.24 -5.32
C VAL A 373 7.31 -9.44 -4.55
N SER A 374 6.51 -10.45 -4.89
CA SER A 374 5.33 -10.84 -4.12
C SER A 374 5.72 -11.28 -2.71
N LEU A 375 6.69 -12.19 -2.57
CA LEU A 375 7.22 -12.61 -1.27
C LEU A 375 7.84 -11.43 -0.50
N PHE A 376 8.51 -10.50 -1.19
CA PHE A 376 9.03 -9.30 -0.56
C PHE A 376 7.91 -8.39 -0.05
N ALA A 377 6.82 -8.24 -0.80
CA ALA A 377 5.65 -7.52 -0.35
C ALA A 377 5.09 -8.17 0.92
N GLN A 378 4.90 -9.48 0.92
CA GLN A 378 4.43 -10.23 2.10
C GLN A 378 5.36 -10.10 3.31
N TYR A 379 6.66 -10.00 3.06
CA TYR A 379 7.63 -9.70 4.10
C TYR A 379 7.45 -8.28 4.67
N ILE A 380 7.18 -7.26 3.85
CA ILE A 380 6.80 -5.91 4.34
C ILE A 380 5.54 -5.99 5.19
N PHE A 381 4.49 -6.66 4.70
CA PHE A 381 3.23 -6.82 5.45
C PHE A 381 3.47 -7.46 6.82
N THR A 382 4.23 -8.57 6.86
CA THR A 382 4.52 -9.29 8.11
C THR A 382 5.21 -8.38 9.13
N GLN A 383 6.07 -7.47 8.68
CA GLN A 383 6.89 -6.63 9.54
C GLN A 383 6.22 -5.30 9.93
N TYR A 384 5.31 -4.79 9.09
CA TYR A 384 4.78 -3.42 9.19
C TYR A 384 3.26 -3.26 8.98
N GLY A 385 2.57 -4.29 8.49
CA GLY A 385 1.15 -4.26 8.15
C GLY A 385 0.84 -3.57 6.82
N ASN A 386 -0.43 -3.64 6.41
CA ASN A 386 -0.89 -3.15 5.11
C ASN A 386 -0.85 -1.61 4.95
N THR A 387 -1.14 -0.84 6.00
CA THR A 387 -1.15 0.64 5.89
C THR A 387 0.19 1.25 5.46
N THR A 388 1.28 0.49 5.62
CA THR A 388 2.62 0.88 5.16
C THR A 388 2.67 1.07 3.64
N TYR A 389 1.89 0.33 2.84
CA TYR A 389 1.91 0.48 1.38
C TYR A 389 1.41 1.85 0.94
N ARG A 390 0.28 2.31 1.48
CA ARG A 390 -0.24 3.68 1.25
C ARG A 390 0.78 4.74 1.65
N GLN A 391 1.48 4.56 2.76
CA GLN A 391 2.50 5.50 3.21
C GLN A 391 3.71 5.53 2.28
N LEU A 392 4.15 4.36 1.80
CA LEU A 392 5.21 4.26 0.80
C LEU A 392 4.81 4.96 -0.50
N LEU A 393 3.60 4.72 -0.99
CA LEU A 393 3.05 5.37 -2.18
C LEU A 393 3.01 6.89 -2.03
N GLY A 394 2.48 7.39 -0.90
CA GLY A 394 2.47 8.82 -0.62
C GLY A 394 3.88 9.44 -0.55
N GLN A 395 4.87 8.73 -0.03
CA GLN A 395 6.27 9.21 -0.06
C GLN A 395 6.86 9.18 -1.47
N MET A 396 6.57 8.16 -2.28
CA MET A 396 7.06 8.09 -3.66
C MET A 396 6.40 9.14 -4.56
N ALA A 397 5.14 9.51 -4.29
CA ALA A 397 4.45 10.62 -4.96
C ALA A 397 5.19 11.97 -4.80
N THR A 398 5.98 12.13 -3.73
CA THR A 398 6.84 13.32 -3.54
C THR A 398 8.12 13.29 -4.39
N GLY A 399 8.32 12.25 -5.19
CA GLY A 399 9.53 12.04 -6.00
C GLY A 399 10.66 11.31 -5.27
N LYS A 400 10.40 10.69 -4.11
CA LYS A 400 11.39 9.84 -3.42
C LYS A 400 11.49 8.48 -4.09
N GLU A 401 12.72 7.99 -4.26
CA GLU A 401 12.98 6.62 -4.69
C GLU A 401 12.56 5.64 -3.58
N PHE A 402 12.19 4.39 -3.94
CA PHE A 402 11.72 3.39 -2.98
C PHE A 402 12.61 3.26 -1.73
N PRO A 403 13.96 3.20 -1.82
CA PRO A 403 14.78 3.11 -0.61
C PRO A 403 14.64 4.30 0.33
N GLN A 404 14.46 5.51 -0.21
CA GLN A 404 14.29 6.73 0.59
C GLN A 404 12.89 6.79 1.20
N ALA A 405 11.87 6.43 0.43
CA ALA A 405 10.50 6.31 0.91
C ALA A 405 10.42 5.28 2.05
N PHE A 406 10.99 4.09 1.85
CA PHE A 406 11.01 3.02 2.85
C PHE A 406 11.69 3.42 4.15
N GLN A 407 12.87 4.05 4.06
CA GLN A 407 13.58 4.57 5.23
C GLN A 407 12.79 5.66 5.97
N THR A 408 12.05 6.50 5.23
CA THR A 408 11.20 7.56 5.83
C THR A 408 10.01 6.95 6.57
N VAL A 409 9.31 5.99 5.95
CA VAL A 409 8.09 5.38 6.50
C VAL A 409 8.41 4.45 7.67
N THR A 410 9.42 3.60 7.52
CA THR A 410 9.67 2.50 8.46
C THR A 410 10.76 2.79 9.48
N GLY A 411 11.60 3.81 9.22
CA GLY A 411 12.84 4.04 9.95
C GLY A 411 13.94 3.01 9.68
N GLN A 412 13.71 1.99 8.84
CA GLN A 412 14.67 0.94 8.56
C GLN A 412 15.48 1.17 7.28
N ASN A 413 16.77 0.83 7.33
CA ASN A 413 17.62 0.82 6.15
C ASN A 413 17.15 -0.23 5.15
N THR A 414 16.84 0.19 3.93
CA THR A 414 16.30 -0.70 2.89
C THR A 414 17.26 -1.82 2.50
N SER A 415 18.58 -1.59 2.48
CA SER A 415 19.53 -2.64 2.16
C SER A 415 19.56 -3.72 3.24
N GLU A 416 19.54 -3.32 4.51
CA GLU A 416 19.46 -4.27 5.63
C GLU A 416 18.13 -5.04 5.63
N PHE A 417 17.03 -4.36 5.26
CA PHE A 417 15.73 -5.01 5.15
C PHE A 417 15.69 -6.06 4.02
N VAL A 418 16.21 -5.72 2.84
CA VAL A 418 16.32 -6.65 1.71
C VAL A 418 17.29 -7.80 2.03
N GLN A 419 18.37 -7.54 2.74
CA GLN A 419 19.27 -8.59 3.25
C GLN A 419 18.51 -9.60 4.11
N ASN A 420 17.73 -9.12 5.09
CA ASN A 420 16.97 -10.00 5.97
C ASN A 420 15.91 -10.80 5.21
N PHE A 421 15.26 -10.18 4.22
CA PHE A 421 14.37 -10.88 3.30
C PHE A 421 15.10 -12.00 2.52
N ARG A 422 16.30 -11.74 2.00
CA ARG A 422 17.10 -12.78 1.31
C ARG A 422 17.47 -13.94 2.23
N ILE A 423 17.79 -13.66 3.48
CA ILE A 423 18.01 -14.68 4.51
C ILE A 423 16.71 -15.43 4.79
N ALA A 424 15.58 -14.74 4.94
CA ALA A 424 14.28 -15.35 5.20
C ALA A 424 13.84 -16.34 4.09
N LEU A 425 14.14 -16.05 2.82
CA LEU A 425 13.87 -16.99 1.71
C LEU A 425 14.62 -18.33 1.84
N THR A 426 15.76 -18.36 2.54
CA THR A 426 16.54 -19.59 2.79
C THR A 426 16.25 -20.18 4.17
N ALA A 427 16.15 -19.34 5.19
CA ALA A 427 16.00 -19.72 6.58
C ALA A 427 14.55 -20.06 6.95
N ASN A 428 13.58 -19.27 6.50
CA ASN A 428 12.17 -19.32 6.87
C ASN A 428 11.91 -19.77 8.33
N THR A 429 12.38 -18.99 9.28
CA THR A 429 12.27 -19.30 10.71
C THR A 429 10.85 -19.12 11.22
N SER A 430 10.53 -19.73 12.36
CA SER A 430 9.29 -19.38 13.06
C SER A 430 9.28 -17.90 13.46
N ALA A 431 8.08 -17.34 13.63
CA ALA A 431 7.87 -15.94 14.05
C ALA A 431 8.48 -15.62 15.44
N GLU A 432 8.65 -16.64 16.27
CA GLU A 432 9.18 -16.53 17.64
C GLU A 432 10.71 -16.34 17.64
N LEU A 433 11.42 -16.84 16.63
CA LEU A 433 12.87 -16.69 16.51
C LEU A 433 13.24 -15.41 15.77
N TYR A 434 14.32 -14.77 16.23
CA TYR A 434 14.86 -13.53 15.66
C TYR A 434 13.81 -12.42 15.48
N ASP A 435 12.77 -12.43 16.32
CA ASP A 435 11.61 -11.56 16.23
C ASP A 435 10.90 -11.62 14.85
N GLY A 436 10.93 -12.77 14.18
CA GLY A 436 10.34 -12.99 12.85
C GLY A 436 11.12 -12.37 11.69
N VAL A 437 12.32 -11.83 11.92
CA VAL A 437 13.10 -11.17 10.85
C VAL A 437 13.55 -12.14 9.76
N TYR A 438 13.76 -13.41 10.09
CA TYR A 438 14.20 -14.41 9.11
C TYR A 438 13.09 -15.39 8.74
N GLY A 439 11.83 -15.00 8.92
CA GLY A 439 10.66 -15.85 8.69
C GLY A 439 9.49 -15.12 8.02
N PHE A 440 8.49 -15.92 7.61
CA PHE A 440 7.23 -15.44 7.05
C PHE A 440 6.06 -15.91 7.89
N VAL A 441 5.07 -15.03 8.08
CA VAL A 441 3.86 -15.32 8.86
C VAL A 441 2.64 -15.18 7.95
N PRO A 442 1.65 -16.10 8.02
CA PRO A 442 0.40 -15.94 7.29
C PRO A 442 -0.31 -14.66 7.71
N GLN A 443 -0.97 -14.01 6.74
CA GLN A 443 -1.74 -12.80 7.04
C GLN A 443 -2.96 -13.11 7.93
N GLU A 444 -3.41 -12.09 8.67
CA GLU A 444 -4.67 -12.18 9.42
C GLU A 444 -5.83 -12.52 8.46
N GLY A 445 -6.69 -13.46 8.86
CA GLY A 445 -7.78 -13.96 8.01
C GLY A 445 -7.42 -15.19 7.18
N TYR A 446 -6.15 -15.63 7.17
CA TYR A 446 -5.78 -16.94 6.63
C TYR A 446 -6.50 -18.07 7.37
N ASP A 447 -7.20 -18.93 6.62
CA ASP A 447 -7.85 -20.13 7.14
C ASP A 447 -7.17 -21.39 6.58
N PRO A 448 -6.42 -22.14 7.40
CA PRO A 448 -5.80 -23.40 6.99
C PRO A 448 -6.77 -24.39 6.34
N ALA A 449 -8.05 -24.39 6.73
CA ALA A 449 -9.05 -25.32 6.19
C ALA A 449 -9.28 -25.14 4.68
N ASN A 450 -9.03 -23.94 4.15
CA ASN A 450 -9.12 -23.65 2.72
C ASN A 450 -7.92 -24.20 1.92
N TYR A 451 -6.84 -24.55 2.62
CA TYR A 451 -5.56 -24.98 2.05
C TYR A 451 -5.10 -26.28 2.72
N HIS A 452 -6.04 -27.23 2.79
CA HIS A 452 -5.95 -28.56 3.39
C HIS A 452 -5.10 -28.64 4.67
N ASP A 453 -5.47 -27.77 5.61
CA ASP A 453 -4.98 -27.72 6.99
C ASP A 453 -3.49 -27.40 7.13
N VAL A 454 -2.86 -26.79 6.11
CA VAL A 454 -1.48 -26.28 6.20
C VAL A 454 -1.46 -25.08 7.16
N PRO A 455 -0.76 -25.14 8.31
CA PRO A 455 -0.81 -24.05 9.29
C PRO A 455 -0.09 -22.78 8.82
N ASN A 456 0.96 -22.94 8.02
CA ASN A 456 1.71 -21.84 7.42
C ASN A 456 2.19 -22.26 6.01
N PRO A 457 1.63 -21.70 4.92
CA PRO A 457 1.99 -22.07 3.56
C PRO A 457 3.44 -21.69 3.20
N TYR A 458 4.05 -20.74 3.92
CA TYR A 458 5.45 -20.38 3.71
C TYR A 458 6.43 -21.48 4.11
N ASN A 459 6.02 -22.46 4.94
CA ASN A 459 6.85 -23.60 5.31
C ASN A 459 7.19 -24.54 4.14
N LEU A 460 6.61 -24.28 2.96
CA LEU A 460 6.99 -24.91 1.69
C LEU A 460 8.30 -24.34 1.12
N LEU A 461 8.73 -23.14 1.53
CA LEU A 461 9.97 -22.53 1.06
C LEU A 461 11.19 -23.42 1.38
N ALA A 462 11.98 -23.70 0.35
CA ALA A 462 13.23 -24.43 0.41
C ALA A 462 14.41 -23.60 -0.13
N PRO A 463 15.65 -23.86 0.35
CA PRO A 463 16.84 -23.26 -0.23
C PRO A 463 17.00 -23.55 -1.73
N VAL A 464 17.12 -22.49 -2.54
CA VAL A 464 17.49 -22.59 -3.96
C VAL A 464 18.99 -22.36 -4.11
N VAL A 465 19.74 -23.41 -4.42
CA VAL A 465 21.19 -23.46 -4.34
C VAL A 465 21.86 -23.13 -5.68
N PHE A 466 22.81 -22.20 -5.63
CA PHE A 466 23.72 -21.88 -6.72
C PHE A 466 24.85 -22.92 -6.82
N THR A 467 25.01 -23.52 -8.01
CA THR A 467 26.00 -24.57 -8.28
C THR A 467 27.08 -24.14 -9.30
N GLY A 468 27.07 -22.87 -9.71
CA GLY A 468 28.05 -22.33 -10.64
C GLY A 468 29.46 -22.15 -10.06
N THR A 469 30.43 -21.81 -10.91
CA THR A 469 31.84 -21.65 -10.50
C THR A 469 32.20 -20.22 -10.07
N SER A 470 31.39 -19.23 -10.42
CA SER A 470 31.50 -17.82 -10.03
C SER A 470 30.21 -17.07 -10.37
N ALA A 471 29.89 -16.00 -9.64
CA ALA A 471 28.69 -15.19 -9.89
C ALA A 471 29.00 -13.69 -9.92
N GLN A 472 28.16 -12.94 -10.65
CA GLN A 472 28.12 -11.48 -10.65
C GLN A 472 26.83 -11.02 -9.98
N ILE A 473 26.91 -10.69 -8.70
CA ILE A 473 25.75 -10.33 -7.88
C ILE A 473 25.45 -8.84 -8.08
N LYS A 474 24.30 -8.53 -8.68
CA LYS A 474 23.79 -7.16 -8.87
C LYS A 474 23.25 -6.59 -7.56
N GLY A 475 23.10 -5.27 -7.46
CA GLY A 475 22.60 -4.62 -6.24
C GLY A 475 21.23 -5.17 -5.83
N GLY A 476 21.05 -5.51 -4.55
CA GLY A 476 19.83 -6.16 -4.05
C GLY A 476 19.70 -7.65 -4.42
N GLY A 477 20.60 -8.16 -5.27
CA GLY A 477 20.73 -9.58 -5.60
C GLY A 477 21.43 -10.37 -4.52
N ALA A 478 21.19 -11.68 -4.51
CA ALA A 478 21.88 -12.64 -3.65
C ALA A 478 22.00 -14.00 -4.36
N ILE A 479 22.91 -14.83 -3.88
CA ILE A 479 22.93 -16.27 -4.16
C ILE A 479 22.98 -17.04 -2.84
N THR A 480 22.39 -18.22 -2.81
CA THR A 480 22.52 -19.17 -1.70
C THR A 480 23.43 -20.31 -2.15
N VAL A 481 24.47 -20.62 -1.39
CA VAL A 481 25.41 -21.71 -1.71
C VAL A 481 25.45 -22.72 -0.58
N LYS A 482 25.82 -23.96 -0.89
CA LYS A 482 26.03 -25.03 0.10
C LYS A 482 27.53 -25.27 0.28
N PRO A 483 28.14 -24.97 1.44
CA PRO A 483 29.59 -25.13 1.64
C PRO A 483 30.02 -26.61 1.71
N VAL A 484 31.11 -26.99 1.03
CA VAL A 484 31.60 -28.40 1.01
C VAL A 484 31.97 -28.94 2.40
N ASP A 485 32.51 -28.07 3.26
CA ASP A 485 32.99 -28.44 4.59
C ASP A 485 32.08 -27.91 5.71
N GLY A 486 30.86 -27.43 5.38
CA GLY A 486 29.95 -26.77 6.33
C GLY A 486 30.44 -25.40 6.85
N VAL A 487 31.57 -24.90 6.35
CA VAL A 487 32.12 -23.58 6.64
C VAL A 487 32.62 -22.94 5.36
N PHE A 488 32.23 -21.70 5.11
CA PHE A 488 32.57 -20.95 3.91
C PHE A 488 33.53 -19.80 4.21
N PHE A 489 34.58 -19.70 3.38
CA PHE A 489 35.48 -18.56 3.38
C PHE A 489 35.39 -17.84 2.03
N PRO A 490 35.18 -16.52 2.00
CA PRO A 490 35.21 -15.76 0.75
C PRO A 490 36.53 -16.00 -0.01
N PRO A 491 36.49 -16.43 -1.29
CA PRO A 491 37.70 -16.75 -2.04
C PRO A 491 38.52 -15.51 -2.38
N SER A 492 39.80 -15.73 -2.72
CA SER A 492 40.63 -14.67 -3.27
C SER A 492 40.01 -14.11 -4.56
N GLY A 493 39.76 -12.81 -4.59
CA GLY A 493 39.13 -12.13 -5.73
C GLY A 493 37.63 -11.87 -5.56
N ALA A 494 37.02 -12.31 -4.45
CA ALA A 494 35.70 -11.84 -4.06
C ALA A 494 35.73 -10.34 -3.76
N SER A 495 34.65 -9.65 -4.13
CA SER A 495 34.44 -8.24 -3.84
C SER A 495 34.29 -7.99 -2.33
N SER A 496 34.95 -6.96 -1.79
CA SER A 496 34.93 -6.62 -0.35
C SER A 496 33.58 -6.10 0.16
N ASN A 497 32.68 -5.70 -0.74
CA ASN A 497 31.38 -5.13 -0.39
C ASN A 497 30.27 -6.19 -0.29
N LEU A 498 30.56 -7.45 -0.63
CA LEU A 498 29.62 -8.55 -0.41
C LEU A 498 29.43 -8.79 1.09
N ARG A 499 28.22 -9.22 1.44
CA ARG A 499 27.85 -9.70 2.77
C ARG A 499 27.59 -11.20 2.69
N TYR A 500 27.87 -11.90 3.78
CA TYR A 500 27.80 -13.35 3.85
C TYR A 500 27.08 -13.71 5.15
N PHE A 501 26.20 -14.71 5.09
CA PHE A 501 25.42 -15.18 6.22
C PHE A 501 25.38 -16.70 6.19
N GLY A 502 26.01 -17.34 7.16
CA GLY A 502 25.88 -18.77 7.39
C GLY A 502 24.51 -19.09 7.99
N ILE A 503 23.89 -20.19 7.52
CA ILE A 503 22.54 -20.60 7.90
C ILE A 503 22.57 -22.09 8.19
N SER A 504 22.28 -22.46 9.44
CA SER A 504 22.07 -23.85 9.85
C SER A 504 20.58 -24.09 10.03
N LEU A 505 19.99 -24.98 9.23
CA LEU A 505 18.59 -25.35 9.33
C LEU A 505 18.40 -26.48 10.35
N ASN A 506 17.28 -26.47 11.05
CA ASN A 506 16.97 -27.41 12.13
C ASN A 506 18.08 -27.47 13.21
N ALA A 507 18.78 -26.35 13.44
CA ALA A 507 19.83 -26.22 14.44
C ALA A 507 19.27 -26.39 15.86
N GLU A 508 20.13 -26.69 16.85
CA GLU A 508 19.72 -26.52 18.25
C GLU A 508 19.39 -25.03 18.46
N PRO A 509 18.20 -24.70 19.00
CA PRO A 509 17.81 -23.30 19.19
C PRO A 509 18.86 -22.59 20.07
N PRO A 510 19.18 -21.33 19.78
CA PRO A 510 20.20 -20.61 20.53
C PRO A 510 19.85 -20.61 22.02
N GLU A 511 20.86 -20.79 22.87
CA GLU A 511 20.68 -20.79 24.32
C GLU A 511 19.89 -19.54 24.75
N PRO A 512 18.81 -19.69 25.55
CA PRO A 512 17.98 -18.57 25.94
C PRO A 512 18.79 -17.47 26.65
N VAL A 513 18.78 -16.27 26.08
CA VAL A 513 19.38 -15.07 26.66
C VAL A 513 18.28 -14.25 27.30
N ALA A 514 18.34 -14.13 28.63
CA ALA A 514 17.39 -13.37 29.42
C ALA A 514 17.36 -11.89 29.02
N LEU A 515 16.16 -11.31 28.98
CA LEU A 515 16.00 -9.86 28.90
C LEU A 515 16.33 -9.23 30.25
N GLU A 516 17.29 -8.32 30.32
CA GLU A 516 17.70 -7.58 31.53
C GLU A 516 17.14 -6.15 31.60
N GLY A 517 16.62 -5.62 30.49
CA GLY A 517 15.99 -4.31 30.45
C GLY A 517 15.37 -4.00 29.09
N ILE A 518 14.41 -3.07 29.10
CA ILE A 518 13.72 -2.56 27.90
C ILE A 518 13.70 -1.03 27.96
N ALA A 519 13.92 -0.38 26.82
CA ALA A 519 13.77 1.05 26.62
C ALA A 519 13.02 1.32 25.31
N LEU A 520 12.53 2.55 25.11
CA LEU A 520 11.86 2.97 23.88
C LEU A 520 12.67 4.07 23.19
N ASP A 521 12.77 4.00 21.87
CA ASP A 521 13.42 5.02 21.03
C ASP A 521 12.57 5.33 19.78
N PRO A 522 12.05 6.57 19.62
CA PRO A 522 12.21 7.70 20.54
C PRO A 522 11.36 7.57 21.82
N VAL A 523 11.78 8.25 22.89
CA VAL A 523 11.01 8.36 24.16
C VAL A 523 9.83 9.34 24.08
N SER A 524 9.73 10.10 22.98
CA SER A 524 8.61 10.97 22.68
C SER A 524 8.45 11.17 21.18
N VAL A 525 7.22 11.21 20.70
CA VAL A 525 6.90 11.44 19.29
C VAL A 525 5.67 12.34 19.15
N SER A 526 5.67 13.18 18.12
CA SER A 526 4.48 13.95 17.74
C SER A 526 4.02 13.50 16.36
N VAL A 527 2.71 13.29 16.22
CA VAL A 527 2.05 12.88 14.97
C VAL A 527 0.82 13.74 14.75
N TYR A 528 0.37 13.88 13.50
CA TYR A 528 -0.92 14.50 13.21
C TYR A 528 -2.02 13.44 13.27
N SER A 529 -3.24 13.87 13.57
CA SER A 529 -4.41 12.99 13.48
C SER A 529 -4.49 12.36 12.08
N GLY A 530 -4.67 11.04 12.02
CA GLY A 530 -4.67 10.26 10.76
C GLY A 530 -3.30 9.81 10.27
N THR A 531 -2.18 10.24 10.86
CA THR A 531 -0.83 9.80 10.47
C THR A 531 -0.24 8.80 11.47
N THR A 532 0.89 8.18 11.11
CA THR A 532 1.58 7.22 11.97
C THR A 532 3.01 7.61 12.29
N ALA A 533 3.55 7.02 13.35
CA ALA A 533 4.98 7.01 13.64
C ALA A 533 5.40 5.66 14.23
N VAL A 534 6.71 5.42 14.32
CA VAL A 534 7.27 4.17 14.84
C VAL A 534 8.09 4.46 16.09
N ILE A 535 7.93 3.62 17.11
CA ILE A 535 8.80 3.57 18.29
C ILE A 535 9.43 2.19 18.39
N ASN A 536 10.75 2.14 18.51
CA ASN A 536 11.49 0.90 18.64
C ASN A 536 11.66 0.51 20.11
N ALA A 537 11.57 -0.78 20.40
CA ALA A 537 11.93 -1.38 21.66
C ALA A 537 13.43 -1.72 21.66
N VAL A 538 14.18 -1.09 22.55
CA VAL A 538 15.62 -1.29 22.73
C VAL A 538 15.84 -2.24 23.90
N ARG A 539 16.27 -3.46 23.60
CA ARG A 539 16.49 -4.53 24.59
C ARG A 539 17.91 -4.53 25.13
N THR A 540 18.06 -4.93 26.38
CA THR A 540 19.36 -5.13 27.04
C THR A 540 19.42 -6.54 27.63
N PRO A 541 20.44 -7.35 27.31
CA PRO A 541 21.40 -7.16 26.22
C PRO A 541 20.71 -7.21 24.85
N GLN A 542 21.38 -6.70 23.80
CA GLN A 542 20.81 -6.61 22.45
C GLN A 542 20.47 -7.98 21.83
N ASN A 543 21.11 -9.06 22.30
CA ASN A 543 20.87 -10.44 21.88
C ASN A 543 19.90 -11.21 22.78
N ALA A 544 19.18 -10.55 23.70
CA ALA A 544 18.07 -11.18 24.41
C ALA A 544 17.07 -11.74 23.38
N ASN A 545 16.60 -12.97 23.58
CA ASN A 545 15.85 -13.73 22.56
C ASN A 545 14.68 -14.56 23.13
N ASN A 546 14.43 -14.48 24.44
CA ASN A 546 13.36 -15.24 25.10
C ASN A 546 12.45 -14.32 25.91
N PHE A 547 11.65 -13.51 25.21
CA PHE A 547 10.75 -12.53 25.80
C PHE A 547 9.56 -12.21 24.90
N GLU A 548 8.50 -11.65 25.48
CA GLU A 548 7.33 -11.14 24.76
C GLU A 548 7.08 -9.66 25.12
N LEU A 549 6.59 -8.87 24.16
CA LEU A 549 6.20 -7.48 24.37
C LEU A 549 4.69 -7.30 24.25
N GLU A 550 4.10 -6.63 25.22
CA GLU A 550 2.71 -6.16 25.20
C GLU A 550 2.69 -4.64 25.10
N TRP A 551 2.05 -4.10 24.07
CA TRP A 551 1.95 -2.66 23.82
C TRP A 551 0.57 -2.13 24.22
N THR A 552 0.56 -1.01 24.93
CA THR A 552 -0.68 -0.37 25.37
C THR A 552 -0.62 1.14 25.18
N SER A 553 -1.78 1.74 24.91
CA SER A 553 -1.97 3.19 24.86
C SER A 553 -2.82 3.62 26.06
N SER A 554 -2.36 4.63 26.80
CA SER A 554 -3.15 5.20 27.91
C SER A 554 -4.44 5.91 27.46
N ASN A 555 -4.52 6.29 26.17
CA ASN A 555 -5.64 6.99 25.56
C ASN A 555 -5.87 6.47 24.13
N THR A 556 -6.70 5.44 23.99
CA THR A 556 -7.02 4.82 22.68
C THR A 556 -7.92 5.67 21.80
N ALA A 557 -8.55 6.73 22.35
CA ALA A 557 -9.32 7.69 21.56
C ALA A 557 -8.41 8.66 20.80
N ALA A 558 -7.20 8.93 21.31
CA ALA A 558 -6.20 9.74 20.63
C ALA A 558 -5.18 8.88 19.89
N VAL A 559 -4.75 7.73 20.43
CA VAL A 559 -3.64 6.94 19.89
C VAL A 559 -3.96 5.44 19.92
N THR A 560 -3.92 4.77 18.78
CA THR A 560 -3.88 3.30 18.71
C THR A 560 -2.45 2.81 18.49
N VAL A 561 -2.19 1.59 18.94
CA VAL A 561 -0.87 0.96 18.89
C VAL A 561 -0.99 -0.41 18.24
N ASN A 562 -0.07 -0.72 17.34
CA ASN A 562 0.13 -2.05 16.79
C ASN A 562 1.62 -2.34 16.82
N GLY A 563 2.05 -3.32 17.64
CA GLY A 563 3.47 -3.57 17.87
C GLY A 563 3.80 -5.04 17.96
N ASN A 564 5.06 -5.34 17.71
CA ASN A 564 5.68 -6.65 17.81
C ASN A 564 6.83 -6.63 18.83
N ASN A 565 7.65 -7.67 18.88
CA ASN A 565 8.78 -7.78 19.82
C ASN A 565 9.96 -6.81 19.54
N ARG A 566 9.87 -5.97 18.49
CA ARG A 566 10.91 -5.00 18.14
C ARG A 566 10.44 -3.56 18.16
N ARG A 567 9.19 -3.30 17.77
CA ARG A 567 8.70 -1.94 17.55
C ARG A 567 7.19 -1.85 17.68
N CYS A 568 6.70 -0.62 17.76
CA CYS A 568 5.30 -0.27 17.77
C CYS A 568 5.04 0.79 16.71
N VAL A 569 4.11 0.51 15.80
CA VAL A 569 3.47 1.53 14.98
C VAL A 569 2.40 2.20 15.81
N ILE A 570 2.43 3.52 15.81
CA ILE A 570 1.53 4.42 16.54
C ILE A 570 0.70 5.11 15.49
N THR A 571 -0.62 5.09 15.65
CA THR A 571 -1.54 5.81 14.76
C THR A 571 -2.24 6.91 15.56
N GLY A 572 -2.13 8.16 15.08
CA GLY A 572 -2.90 9.27 15.60
C GLY A 572 -4.36 9.15 15.16
N VAL A 573 -5.29 9.12 16.11
CA VAL A 573 -6.74 8.99 15.87
C VAL A 573 -7.44 10.33 16.01
N ALA A 574 -7.09 11.10 17.03
CA ALA A 574 -7.66 12.42 17.32
C ALA A 574 -6.67 13.22 18.16
N GLU A 575 -6.80 14.56 18.14
CA GLU A 575 -5.96 15.45 18.94
C GLU A 575 -5.95 15.05 20.41
N GLY A 576 -4.77 15.01 21.00
CA GLY A 576 -4.58 14.71 22.40
C GLY A 576 -3.25 14.04 22.69
N THR A 577 -3.02 13.71 23.95
CA THR A 577 -1.79 13.03 24.38
C THR A 577 -2.08 11.61 24.82
N SER A 578 -1.13 10.70 24.57
CA SER A 578 -1.13 9.35 25.15
C SER A 578 0.27 8.96 25.59
N VAL A 579 0.36 8.21 26.68
CA VAL A 579 1.56 7.45 27.04
C VAL A 579 1.43 6.06 26.44
N VAL A 580 2.31 5.74 25.49
CA VAL A 580 2.46 4.38 24.96
C VAL A 580 3.41 3.61 25.86
N THR A 581 2.96 2.50 26.42
CA THR A 581 3.73 1.66 27.34
C THR A 581 3.98 0.30 26.72
N VAL A 582 5.23 -0.13 26.73
CA VAL A 582 5.62 -1.51 26.46
C VAL A 582 5.83 -2.23 27.79
N ARG A 583 5.23 -3.41 27.93
CA ARG A 583 5.49 -4.35 29.01
C ARG A 583 6.19 -5.56 28.42
N ALA A 584 7.43 -5.77 28.83
CA ALA A 584 8.23 -6.92 28.41
C ALA A 584 8.16 -8.04 29.45
N HIS A 585 7.86 -9.27 29.03
CA HIS A 585 7.92 -10.48 29.85
C HIS A 585 9.17 -11.27 29.48
N ASP A 586 10.16 -11.30 30.35
CA ASP A 586 11.29 -12.22 30.24
C ASP A 586 10.80 -13.63 30.60
N LEU A 587 10.67 -14.48 29.59
CA LEU A 587 10.13 -15.83 29.72
C LEU A 587 11.12 -16.76 30.45
N LEU A 588 12.41 -16.45 30.46
CA LEU A 588 13.42 -17.29 31.09
C LEU A 588 13.38 -17.19 32.63
N ASN A 589 13.18 -15.98 33.14
CA ASN A 589 13.20 -15.70 34.59
C ASN A 589 11.83 -15.30 35.16
N ASP A 590 10.78 -15.33 34.33
CA ASP A 590 9.42 -14.91 34.69
C ASP A 590 9.39 -13.53 35.36
N ARG A 591 10.08 -12.56 34.75
CA ARG A 591 10.18 -11.18 35.25
C ARG A 591 9.64 -10.20 34.22
N TYR A 592 9.15 -9.06 34.69
CA TYR A 592 8.57 -8.02 33.84
C TYR A 592 9.38 -6.74 33.87
N PHE A 593 9.55 -6.12 32.69
CA PHE A 593 10.10 -4.78 32.52
C PHE A 593 9.07 -3.89 31.84
N THR A 594 9.21 -2.58 32.04
CA THR A 594 8.32 -1.60 31.40
C THR A 594 9.11 -0.40 30.92
N ALA A 595 8.79 0.08 29.72
CA ALA A 595 9.23 1.37 29.22
C ALA A 595 8.04 2.12 28.63
N ALA A 596 8.14 3.44 28.58
CA ALA A 596 7.05 4.30 28.13
C ALA A 596 7.58 5.45 27.27
N ALA A 597 6.77 5.85 26.30
CA ALA A 597 7.02 6.98 25.43
C ALA A 597 5.80 7.90 25.38
N ASN A 598 6.06 9.20 25.32
CA ASN A 598 5.01 10.22 25.24
C ASN A 598 4.63 10.45 23.78
N VAL A 599 3.36 10.30 23.44
CA VAL A 599 2.81 10.57 22.12
C VAL A 599 1.92 11.78 22.19
N THR A 600 2.19 12.76 21.34
CA THR A 600 1.31 13.91 21.14
C THR A 600 0.68 13.81 19.76
N VAL A 601 -0.64 13.72 19.71
CA VAL A 601 -1.40 13.81 18.47
C VAL A 601 -1.87 15.25 18.34
N LEU A 602 -1.37 15.91 17.30
CA LEU A 602 -1.82 17.23 16.90
C LEU A 602 -3.10 17.08 16.08
N GLY A 603 -4.02 18.03 16.19
CA GLY A 603 -5.14 18.14 15.25
C GLY A 603 -4.64 18.26 13.82
N MET A 604 -5.46 17.88 12.84
CA MET A 604 -5.11 18.11 11.43
C MET A 604 -4.80 19.60 11.24
N PRO A 605 -3.64 19.95 10.66
CA PRO A 605 -3.26 21.34 10.49
C PRO A 605 -4.27 22.07 9.62
N THR A 606 -4.61 23.29 10.00
CA THR A 606 -5.48 24.18 9.21
C THR A 606 -4.68 24.91 8.14
N ILE A 607 -5.39 25.52 7.18
CA ILE A 607 -4.74 26.37 6.17
C ILE A 607 -3.98 27.55 6.82
N ASP A 608 -4.49 28.05 7.95
CA ASP A 608 -3.85 29.12 8.69
C ASP A 608 -2.53 28.64 9.32
N ASP A 609 -2.50 27.42 9.87
CA ASP A 609 -1.28 26.82 10.43
C ASP A 609 -0.20 26.64 9.36
N ALA A 610 -0.62 26.30 8.14
CA ALA A 610 0.29 26.05 7.01
C ALA A 610 0.79 27.33 6.33
N LEU A 611 0.12 28.46 6.53
CA LEU A 611 0.49 29.75 5.93
C LEU A 611 1.26 30.65 6.88
N ASN A 612 1.00 30.55 8.18
CA ASN A 612 1.67 31.36 9.19
C ASN A 612 3.13 30.94 9.40
N VAL A 613 3.96 31.89 9.83
CA VAL A 613 5.18 31.53 10.57
C VAL A 613 4.84 30.73 11.84
N GLU A 614 5.81 30.00 12.38
CA GLU A 614 5.64 29.28 13.65
C GLU A 614 5.04 30.17 14.75
N ASN A 615 3.91 29.74 15.34
CA ASN A 615 3.10 30.50 16.31
C ASN A 615 2.46 31.81 15.78
N GLY A 616 2.34 31.98 14.47
CA GLY A 616 1.62 33.07 13.85
C GLY A 616 0.12 33.01 14.15
N THR A 617 -0.56 34.15 14.00
CA THR A 617 -1.99 34.32 14.33
C THR A 617 -2.77 34.98 13.19
N LEU A 618 -2.20 35.00 11.98
CA LEU A 618 -2.87 35.53 10.81
C LEU A 618 -3.98 34.56 10.41
N VAL A 619 -5.13 35.12 10.04
CA VAL A 619 -6.28 34.36 9.54
C VAL A 619 -6.42 34.66 8.05
N PHE A 620 -6.44 33.62 7.23
CA PHE A 620 -6.49 33.75 5.78
C PHE A 620 -7.90 33.47 5.25
N ASN A 621 -8.31 34.26 4.27
CA ASN A 621 -9.54 33.98 3.53
C ASN A 621 -9.22 33.07 2.34
N ASN A 622 -9.56 31.79 2.50
CA ASN A 622 -9.31 30.73 1.52
C ASN A 622 -10.61 30.19 0.86
N THR A 623 -11.76 30.86 1.00
CA THR A 623 -13.04 30.35 0.48
C THR A 623 -13.53 31.06 -0.79
N ALA A 624 -12.77 32.05 -1.27
CA ALA A 624 -13.19 32.89 -2.39
C ALA A 624 -12.96 32.28 -3.78
N SER A 625 -12.17 31.20 -3.88
CA SER A 625 -11.88 30.50 -5.12
C SER A 625 -12.66 29.19 -5.23
N GLU A 626 -12.98 28.79 -6.46
CA GLU A 626 -13.48 27.45 -6.79
C GLU A 626 -12.47 26.34 -6.43
N TYR A 627 -11.18 26.70 -6.37
CA TYR A 627 -10.06 25.83 -6.01
C TYR A 627 -9.36 26.41 -4.77
N PRO A 628 -9.90 26.21 -3.56
CA PRO A 628 -9.26 26.68 -2.33
C PRO A 628 -7.91 25.99 -2.14
N TRP A 629 -6.92 26.68 -1.55
CA TRP A 629 -5.64 26.06 -1.24
C TRP A 629 -5.79 25.03 -0.12
N GLU A 630 -4.94 24.01 -0.09
CA GLU A 630 -4.95 22.95 0.92
C GLU A 630 -3.64 22.86 1.67
N VAL A 631 -3.63 22.14 2.79
CA VAL A 631 -2.41 21.91 3.57
C VAL A 631 -1.65 20.74 2.97
N ASP A 632 -0.41 20.98 2.56
CA ASP A 632 0.51 19.94 2.11
C ASP A 632 1.25 19.33 3.31
N MET A 633 0.95 18.07 3.59
CA MET A 633 1.55 17.28 4.66
C MET A 633 2.52 16.22 4.15
N SER A 634 2.89 16.25 2.87
CA SER A 634 3.71 15.20 2.25
C SER A 634 5.12 15.08 2.86
N ASP A 635 5.60 16.15 3.54
CA ASP A 635 6.87 16.20 4.26
C ASP A 635 6.72 16.72 5.71
N THR A 636 5.88 16.03 6.50
CA THR A 636 5.58 16.35 7.92
C THR A 636 6.80 16.56 8.84
N GLY A 637 8.01 16.20 8.40
CA GLY A 637 9.26 16.35 9.16
C GLY A 637 10.11 17.57 8.80
N SER A 638 9.83 18.30 7.70
CA SER A 638 10.71 19.39 7.23
C SER A 638 10.01 20.75 7.10
N ARG A 639 8.74 20.79 6.66
CA ARG A 639 7.99 22.03 6.43
C ARG A 639 6.49 21.77 6.21
N LEU A 640 5.63 22.51 6.91
CA LEU A 640 4.19 22.58 6.64
C LEU A 640 3.94 23.75 5.67
N ALA A 641 3.12 23.58 4.64
CA ALA A 641 2.87 24.65 3.67
C ALA A 641 1.47 24.56 3.06
N ALA A 642 0.94 25.68 2.58
CA ALA A 642 -0.26 25.67 1.75
C ALA A 642 0.11 25.39 0.29
N LYS A 643 -0.66 24.52 -0.39
CA LYS A 643 -0.54 24.14 -1.80
C LYS A 643 -1.80 24.54 -2.57
N SER A 644 -1.66 25.03 -3.80
CA SER A 644 -2.79 25.25 -4.70
C SER A 644 -3.40 23.93 -5.18
N THR A 645 -4.72 23.86 -5.32
CA THR A 645 -5.47 22.61 -5.61
C THR A 645 -5.94 22.47 -7.05
N ASN A 646 -5.72 23.47 -7.90
CA ASN A 646 -6.12 23.44 -9.30
C ASN A 646 -5.10 22.75 -10.22
N GLU A 647 -4.30 21.83 -9.67
CA GLU A 647 -3.41 20.96 -10.43
C GLU A 647 -4.21 20.19 -11.48
N GLY A 648 -3.72 20.18 -12.72
CA GLY A 648 -4.37 19.52 -13.84
C GLY A 648 -5.56 20.28 -14.43
N VAL A 649 -5.99 21.39 -13.81
CA VAL A 649 -7.22 22.10 -14.21
C VAL A 649 -6.87 23.31 -15.08
N ASN A 650 -7.08 23.20 -16.39
CA ASN A 650 -6.82 24.30 -17.32
C ASN A 650 -7.74 25.52 -17.08
N SER A 651 -7.26 26.71 -17.44
CA SER A 651 -7.96 28.00 -17.34
C SER A 651 -8.51 28.33 -15.95
N SER A 652 -7.85 27.82 -14.92
CA SER A 652 -8.29 27.93 -13.53
C SER A 652 -7.40 28.88 -12.73
N VAL A 653 -7.96 29.34 -11.61
CA VAL A 653 -7.23 30.14 -10.62
C VAL A 653 -7.55 29.63 -9.23
N SER A 654 -6.53 29.17 -8.53
CA SER A 654 -6.59 28.88 -7.10
C SER A 654 -6.04 30.07 -6.33
N SER A 655 -6.76 30.55 -5.32
CA SER A 655 -6.37 31.76 -4.60
C SER A 655 -6.83 31.82 -3.15
N PHE A 656 -6.01 32.44 -2.32
CA PHE A 656 -6.37 32.89 -0.96
C PHE A 656 -5.88 34.32 -0.73
N SER A 657 -6.35 34.94 0.36
CA SER A 657 -5.99 36.32 0.69
C SER A 657 -5.88 36.59 2.18
N LEU A 658 -5.18 37.65 2.52
CA LEU A 658 -5.00 38.18 3.87
C LEU A 658 -5.25 39.69 3.84
N THR A 659 -6.08 40.20 4.75
CA THR A 659 -6.29 41.65 4.90
C THR A 659 -5.81 42.12 6.27
N VAL A 660 -4.87 43.07 6.28
CA VAL A 660 -4.23 43.58 7.51
C VAL A 660 -4.07 45.10 7.48
N GLN A 661 -3.90 45.72 8.64
CA GLN A 661 -3.46 47.11 8.76
C GLN A 661 -1.94 47.15 8.88
N MET A 662 -1.29 48.05 8.13
CA MET A 662 0.16 48.27 8.21
C MET A 662 0.47 49.77 8.27
N ASN A 663 1.53 50.14 8.97
CA ASN A 663 2.07 51.50 8.96
C ASN A 663 3.03 51.70 7.79
N ALA A 664 3.19 52.95 7.36
CA ALA A 664 4.21 53.30 6.38
C ALA A 664 5.60 52.83 6.86
N GLY A 665 6.25 51.96 6.08
CA GLY A 665 7.56 51.37 6.39
C GLY A 665 7.52 49.98 7.04
N ASP A 666 6.35 49.47 7.44
CA ASP A 666 6.21 48.08 7.91
C ASP A 666 6.48 47.10 6.76
N VAL A 667 7.03 45.92 7.07
CA VAL A 667 7.46 44.93 6.08
C VAL A 667 6.76 43.60 6.32
N MET A 668 5.92 43.17 5.38
CA MET A 668 5.36 41.81 5.35
C MET A 668 6.33 40.89 4.58
N SER A 669 6.51 39.66 5.03
CA SER A 669 7.30 38.64 4.34
C SER A 669 6.56 37.31 4.24
N PHE A 670 6.91 36.51 3.23
CA PHE A 670 6.44 35.14 3.06
C PHE A 670 7.46 34.34 2.23
N ASP A 671 7.40 33.03 2.31
CA ASP A 671 8.12 32.12 1.44
C ASP A 671 7.16 31.51 0.42
N TRP A 672 7.64 31.28 -0.80
CA TRP A 672 6.87 30.60 -1.84
C TRP A 672 7.74 29.67 -2.69
N LYS A 673 7.09 28.73 -3.38
CA LYS A 673 7.69 27.76 -4.30
C LYS A 673 6.72 27.53 -5.46
N VAL A 674 7.21 27.18 -6.65
CA VAL A 674 6.35 26.77 -7.78
C VAL A 674 7.00 25.65 -8.58
N SER A 675 6.18 24.71 -9.05
CA SER A 675 6.56 23.65 -9.97
C SER A 675 5.50 23.57 -11.05
N CYS A 676 5.66 24.32 -12.13
CA CYS A 676 4.66 24.51 -13.18
C CYS A 676 5.30 24.68 -14.56
N GLU A 677 4.47 24.85 -15.60
CA GLU A 677 4.96 25.24 -16.92
C GLU A 677 5.68 26.60 -16.87
N SER A 678 6.82 26.72 -17.57
CA SER A 678 7.60 27.96 -17.61
C SER A 678 6.92 28.99 -18.50
N GLN A 679 6.77 30.23 -18.01
CA GLN A 679 6.18 31.40 -18.68
C GLN A 679 4.65 31.43 -18.82
N TYR A 680 3.95 30.33 -18.59
CA TYR A 680 2.50 30.22 -18.79
C TYR A 680 1.76 30.17 -17.47
N ASP A 681 1.84 29.04 -16.79
CA ASP A 681 1.41 28.88 -15.41
C ASP A 681 2.27 29.71 -14.46
N ARG A 682 1.63 30.31 -13.47
CA ARG A 682 2.31 31.26 -12.59
C ARG A 682 1.67 31.36 -11.23
N LEU A 683 2.52 31.31 -10.21
CA LEU A 683 2.19 31.77 -8.87
C LEU A 683 2.43 33.27 -8.79
N LYS A 684 1.37 34.03 -8.53
CA LYS A 684 1.36 35.49 -8.44
C LYS A 684 1.16 35.93 -7.02
N PHE A 685 1.80 37.03 -6.67
CA PHE A 685 1.56 37.79 -5.46
C PHE A 685 0.98 39.15 -5.82
N LEU A 686 -0.21 39.46 -5.30
CA LEU A 686 -0.96 40.68 -5.58
C LEU A 686 -1.09 41.51 -4.30
N VAL A 687 -1.06 42.83 -4.46
CA VAL A 687 -1.31 43.81 -3.39
C VAL A 687 -2.44 44.72 -3.83
N ASN A 688 -3.53 44.76 -3.05
CA ASN A 688 -4.75 45.51 -3.35
C ASN A 688 -5.30 45.20 -4.76
N GLY A 689 -5.26 43.92 -5.14
CA GLY A 689 -5.73 43.42 -6.45
C GLY A 689 -4.81 43.75 -7.64
N SER A 690 -3.65 44.37 -7.41
CA SER A 690 -2.65 44.61 -8.46
C SER A 690 -1.47 43.64 -8.30
N GLU A 691 -1.09 42.97 -9.39
CA GLU A 691 0.08 42.09 -9.41
C GLU A 691 1.35 42.85 -9.00
N ASN A 692 2.05 42.33 -7.99
CA ASN A 692 3.32 42.85 -7.53
C ASN A 692 4.49 42.09 -8.15
N THR A 693 4.43 40.76 -8.11
CA THR A 693 5.43 39.86 -8.69
C THR A 693 4.83 38.48 -8.96
N SER A 694 5.50 37.68 -9.79
CA SER A 694 5.11 36.30 -10.10
C SER A 694 6.33 35.41 -10.36
N ILE A 695 6.19 34.11 -10.13
CA ILE A 695 7.18 33.08 -10.51
C ILE A 695 6.52 32.00 -11.37
N THR A 696 7.30 31.38 -12.25
CA THR A 696 6.89 30.30 -13.19
C THR A 696 8.00 29.24 -13.30
N GLY A 697 7.70 28.07 -13.84
CA GLY A 697 8.69 27.00 -14.04
C GLY A 697 8.92 26.18 -12.78
N SER A 698 10.15 25.75 -12.53
CA SER A 698 10.52 25.00 -11.33
C SER A 698 11.46 25.84 -10.46
N ILE A 699 10.90 26.47 -9.43
CA ILE A 699 11.62 27.36 -8.50
C ILE A 699 11.43 26.82 -7.08
N ASP A 700 12.54 26.52 -6.43
CA ASP A 700 12.56 26.10 -5.03
C ASP A 700 12.32 27.27 -4.07
N TRP A 701 12.03 26.97 -2.81
CA TRP A 701 11.65 27.92 -1.78
C TRP A 701 12.50 29.19 -1.74
N ASN A 702 11.85 30.34 -1.86
CA ASN A 702 12.49 31.63 -1.67
C ASN A 702 11.58 32.63 -0.95
N THR A 703 12.21 33.56 -0.23
CA THR A 703 11.50 34.58 0.56
C THR A 703 11.24 35.84 -0.27
N ILE A 704 10.03 36.38 -0.17
CA ILE A 704 9.62 37.69 -0.70
C ILE A 704 9.28 38.62 0.47
N SER A 705 9.47 39.92 0.25
CA SER A 705 9.06 40.94 1.22
C SER A 705 8.40 42.13 0.53
N TYR A 706 7.39 42.69 1.18
CA TYR A 706 6.66 43.88 0.74
C TYR A 706 6.70 44.96 1.83
N THR A 707 7.18 46.16 1.49
CA THR A 707 7.17 47.32 2.39
C THR A 707 5.99 48.23 2.11
N ALA A 708 5.18 48.50 3.13
CA ALA A 708 4.01 49.37 3.01
C ALA A 708 4.42 50.83 2.68
N PRO A 709 4.03 51.39 1.52
CA PRO A 709 4.40 52.77 1.14
C PRO A 709 3.68 53.85 1.96
N SER A 710 2.55 53.52 2.57
CA SER A 710 1.71 54.44 3.35
C SER A 710 0.97 53.70 4.45
N THR A 711 0.59 54.37 5.54
CA THR A 711 -0.27 53.74 6.55
C THR A 711 -1.66 53.49 5.98
N GLY A 712 -2.17 52.28 6.12
CA GLY A 712 -3.50 51.91 5.65
C GLY A 712 -3.77 50.40 5.67
N THR A 713 -4.91 50.05 5.10
CA THR A 713 -5.35 48.66 4.94
C THR A 713 -4.75 48.07 3.66
N TYR A 714 -4.17 46.89 3.77
CA TYR A 714 -3.60 46.14 2.67
C TYR A 714 -4.28 44.79 2.55
N THR A 715 -4.71 44.44 1.33
CA THR A 715 -5.13 43.08 0.99
C THR A 715 -4.04 42.45 0.15
N PHE A 716 -3.47 41.38 0.69
CA PHE A 716 -2.50 40.52 0.02
C PHE A 716 -3.23 39.31 -0.53
N SER A 717 -2.95 38.95 -1.79
CA SER A 717 -3.51 37.75 -2.39
C SER A 717 -2.41 36.94 -3.07
N TRP A 718 -2.50 35.63 -2.95
CA TRP A 718 -1.67 34.68 -3.67
C TRP A 718 -2.55 33.91 -4.63
N GLU A 719 -2.14 33.86 -5.90
CA GLU A 719 -2.92 33.26 -6.97
C GLU A 719 -2.03 32.34 -7.78
N TYR A 720 -2.33 31.04 -7.79
CA TYR A 720 -1.77 30.15 -8.81
C TYR A 720 -2.75 30.12 -9.98
N SER A 721 -2.35 30.73 -11.09
CA SER A 721 -3.17 30.79 -12.30
C SER A 721 -2.61 29.86 -13.35
N LYS A 722 -3.47 28.97 -13.84
CA LYS A 722 -3.16 28.15 -15.00
C LYS A 722 -3.60 28.83 -16.29
N ASP A 723 -2.86 28.58 -17.35
CA ASP A 723 -3.24 29.02 -18.68
C ASP A 723 -4.22 28.02 -19.33
N TYR A 724 -4.46 28.13 -20.64
CA TYR A 724 -5.51 27.34 -21.29
C TYR A 724 -5.13 25.87 -21.55
N SER A 725 -3.86 25.47 -21.40
CA SER A 725 -3.41 24.10 -21.70
C SER A 725 -1.99 23.84 -21.20
N VAL A 726 -1.65 22.56 -21.02
CA VAL A 726 -0.32 22.04 -20.63
C VAL A 726 -0.15 22.03 -19.11
N ASN A 727 0.03 20.82 -18.58
CA ASN A 727 0.31 20.56 -17.18
C ASN A 727 1.76 20.06 -17.09
N SER A 728 2.60 20.70 -16.29
CA SER A 728 4.03 20.39 -16.19
C SER A 728 4.53 20.56 -14.76
N GLY A 729 5.52 19.75 -14.36
CA GLY A 729 5.96 19.70 -12.97
C GLY A 729 4.89 19.10 -12.08
N SER A 730 4.76 19.62 -10.85
CA SER A 730 3.67 19.27 -9.93
C SER A 730 2.41 20.12 -10.16
N ASP A 731 2.48 21.01 -11.14
CA ASP A 731 1.43 21.92 -11.55
C ASP A 731 0.73 22.67 -10.40
N CYS A 732 1.53 23.19 -9.47
CA CYS A 732 1.03 23.92 -8.31
C CYS A 732 2.04 24.92 -7.76
N GLY A 733 1.54 25.83 -6.94
CA GLY A 733 2.32 26.74 -6.11
C GLY A 733 2.17 26.41 -4.63
N TRP A 734 3.21 26.76 -3.86
CA TRP A 734 3.17 26.67 -2.40
C TRP A 734 3.52 28.01 -1.75
N VAL A 735 2.93 28.26 -0.58
CA VAL A 735 3.19 29.44 0.26
C VAL A 735 3.26 29.01 1.72
N ASP A 736 4.19 29.62 2.47
CA ASP A 736 4.40 29.38 3.90
C ASP A 736 5.11 30.60 4.54
N ASN A 737 5.25 30.64 5.87
CA ASN A 737 5.99 31.63 6.64
C ASN A 737 5.52 33.08 6.40
N VAL A 738 4.22 33.27 6.20
CA VAL A 738 3.64 34.61 6.10
C VAL A 738 3.76 35.29 7.47
N TYR A 739 4.36 36.48 7.47
CA TYR A 739 4.62 37.26 8.67
C TYR A 739 4.35 38.74 8.44
N VAL A 740 3.58 39.34 9.36
CA VAL A 740 3.31 40.78 9.40
C VAL A 740 3.74 41.33 10.78
N PRO A 741 4.72 42.24 10.86
CA PRO A 741 5.19 42.79 12.12
C PRO A 741 4.10 43.53 12.89
N GLY A 742 3.96 43.22 14.19
CA GLY A 742 3.05 43.93 15.09
C GLY A 742 1.56 43.63 14.86
N TYR A 743 1.22 42.72 13.93
CA TYR A 743 -0.13 42.17 13.84
C TYR A 743 -0.30 41.13 14.95
N ILE A 744 -1.05 41.51 15.98
CA ILE A 744 -1.62 40.60 16.96
C ILE A 744 -3.11 40.64 16.62
N ALA A 745 -3.68 39.51 16.20
CA ALA A 745 -5.14 39.44 16.10
C ALA A 745 -5.71 39.83 17.47
N GLU A 746 -6.54 40.88 17.54
CA GLU A 746 -7.38 41.07 18.71
C GLU A 746 -8.12 39.73 18.86
N PRO A 747 -8.02 39.03 20.01
CA PRO A 747 -8.82 37.82 20.21
C PRO A 747 -10.26 38.23 19.93
N PRO A 748 -11.02 37.45 19.13
CA PRO A 748 -12.39 37.83 18.81
C PRO A 748 -13.09 38.11 20.14
N GLU A 749 -13.72 39.29 20.24
CA GLU A 749 -14.31 39.78 21.50
C GLU A 749 -15.38 38.78 22.02
N TYR A 750 -15.87 37.91 21.12
CA TYR A 750 -16.82 36.82 21.36
C TYR A 750 -16.49 35.60 20.48
N LEU A 751 -16.64 34.39 21.01
CA LEU A 751 -16.45 33.14 20.25
C LEU A 751 -17.73 32.78 19.48
N PRO A 752 -17.66 32.52 18.15
CA PRO A 752 -18.79 31.97 17.41
C PRO A 752 -19.27 30.65 18.06
N GLY A 753 -20.57 30.55 18.30
CA GLY A 753 -21.22 29.44 19.00
C GLY A 753 -21.26 29.56 20.53
N ASP A 754 -20.58 30.53 21.16
CA ASP A 754 -20.60 30.78 22.61
C ASP A 754 -21.76 31.74 22.97
N ILE A 755 -22.99 31.23 22.87
CA ILE A 755 -24.21 32.03 23.03
C ILE A 755 -24.33 32.61 24.45
N ASP A 756 -23.80 31.93 25.47
CA ASP A 756 -23.83 32.44 26.84
C ASP A 756 -22.61 33.32 27.24
N GLN A 757 -21.66 33.50 26.30
CA GLN A 757 -20.49 34.37 26.39
C GLN A 757 -19.57 34.03 27.57
N ASN A 758 -19.48 32.74 27.93
CA ASN A 758 -18.65 32.29 29.04
C ASN A 758 -17.17 32.07 28.63
N GLY A 759 -16.85 32.23 27.35
CA GLY A 759 -15.54 32.01 26.76
C GLY A 759 -15.29 30.57 26.30
N THR A 760 -16.31 29.71 26.26
CA THR A 760 -16.22 28.31 25.80
C THR A 760 -17.50 27.87 25.11
N VAL A 761 -17.39 27.26 23.92
CA VAL A 761 -18.53 26.66 23.22
C VAL A 761 -18.80 25.27 23.80
N ASN A 762 -19.95 25.10 24.46
CA ASN A 762 -20.31 23.83 25.09
C ASN A 762 -21.79 23.47 24.89
N VAL A 763 -22.22 22.35 25.47
CA VAL A 763 -23.61 21.86 25.31
C VAL A 763 -24.67 22.83 25.84
N THR A 764 -24.29 23.77 26.73
CA THR A 764 -25.17 24.81 27.23
C THR A 764 -25.56 25.78 26.11
N ASP A 765 -24.60 26.16 25.27
CA ASP A 765 -24.81 27.03 24.11
C ASP A 765 -25.68 26.36 23.06
N ALA A 766 -25.42 25.08 22.76
CA ALA A 766 -26.24 24.30 21.84
C ALA A 766 -27.71 24.19 22.31
N VAL A 767 -27.93 24.02 23.62
CA VAL A 767 -29.27 24.00 24.21
C VAL A 767 -29.92 25.38 24.16
N MET A 768 -29.15 26.47 24.30
CA MET A 768 -29.65 27.84 24.15
C MET A 768 -30.05 28.13 22.70
N ALA A 769 -29.22 27.76 21.72
CA ALA A 769 -29.54 27.84 20.29
C ALA A 769 -30.82 27.07 19.97
N LEU A 770 -30.94 25.83 20.45
CA LEU A 770 -32.11 24.98 20.22
C LEU A 770 -33.39 25.58 20.82
N ARG A 771 -33.29 26.12 22.04
CA ARG A 771 -34.42 26.80 22.70
C ARG A 771 -34.83 28.05 21.94
N ALA A 772 -33.89 28.80 21.39
CA ALA A 772 -34.17 29.99 20.58
C ALA A 772 -34.81 29.61 19.24
N ALA A 773 -34.27 28.60 18.54
CA ALA A 773 -34.83 28.06 17.30
C ALA A 773 -36.26 27.52 17.47
N MET A 774 -36.58 26.97 18.65
CA MET A 774 -37.93 26.51 19.01
C MET A 774 -38.86 27.63 19.52
N GLY A 775 -38.38 28.89 19.58
CA GLY A 775 -39.15 30.04 20.08
C GLY A 775 -39.44 30.00 21.58
N LEU A 776 -38.68 29.22 22.35
CA LEU A 776 -38.84 29.07 23.80
C LEU A 776 -38.14 30.18 24.59
N ILE A 777 -37.12 30.80 23.99
CA ILE A 777 -36.40 31.96 24.52
C ILE A 777 -36.17 32.99 23.41
N THR A 778 -35.86 34.22 23.78
CA THR A 778 -35.45 35.29 22.87
C THR A 778 -34.00 35.64 23.19
N LEU A 779 -33.14 35.59 22.18
CA LEU A 779 -31.75 36.00 22.26
C LEU A 779 -31.63 37.49 21.93
N ASP A 780 -30.61 38.15 22.46
CA ASP A 780 -30.27 39.52 22.03
C ASP A 780 -29.57 39.52 20.67
N ASP A 781 -29.31 40.71 20.12
CA ASP A 781 -28.74 40.87 18.78
C ASP A 781 -27.35 40.21 18.67
N LEU A 782 -26.53 40.30 19.71
CA LEU A 782 -25.19 39.70 19.74
C LEU A 782 -25.26 38.17 19.89
N GLN A 783 -26.12 37.67 20.78
CA GLN A 783 -26.35 36.23 20.95
C GLN A 783 -26.93 35.57 19.69
N THR A 784 -27.73 36.32 18.94
CA THR A 784 -28.28 35.90 17.65
C THR A 784 -27.18 35.90 16.59
N GLU A 785 -26.30 36.91 16.58
CA GLU A 785 -25.17 37.01 15.65
C GLU A 785 -24.12 35.91 15.88
N ILE A 786 -23.69 35.67 17.12
CA ILE A 786 -22.68 34.64 17.41
C ILE A 786 -23.25 33.23 17.39
N GLY A 787 -24.57 33.07 17.58
CA GLY A 787 -25.23 31.77 17.51
C GLY A 787 -25.65 31.36 16.10
N ASP A 788 -25.62 32.28 15.13
CA ASP A 788 -25.95 32.06 13.72
C ASP A 788 -24.71 31.51 13.02
N MET A 789 -24.67 30.18 12.86
CA MET A 789 -23.48 29.47 12.40
C MET A 789 -23.42 29.32 10.88
N ASP A 790 -24.54 29.53 10.18
CA ASP A 790 -24.62 29.49 8.72
C ASP A 790 -24.78 30.87 8.05
N GLY A 791 -24.93 31.93 8.85
CA GLY A 791 -24.92 33.32 8.42
C GLY A 791 -26.22 33.76 7.73
N ASP A 792 -27.32 33.05 7.95
CA ASP A 792 -28.62 33.34 7.32
C ASP A 792 -29.41 34.48 8.03
N GLY A 793 -28.88 34.97 9.15
CA GLY A 793 -29.45 36.01 9.99
C GLY A 793 -30.50 35.51 10.98
N ARG A 794 -30.60 34.19 11.21
CA ARG A 794 -31.57 33.56 12.12
C ARG A 794 -30.93 32.41 12.89
N ILE A 795 -31.46 32.17 14.09
CA ILE A 795 -31.12 30.98 14.87
C ILE A 795 -32.07 29.85 14.53
N THR A 796 -31.53 28.79 13.94
CA THR A 796 -32.25 27.60 13.51
C THR A 796 -31.77 26.33 14.23
N VAL A 797 -32.47 25.22 13.99
CA VAL A 797 -32.04 23.91 14.48
C VAL A 797 -30.73 23.45 13.83
N THR A 798 -30.40 23.99 12.65
CA THR A 798 -29.12 23.73 11.97
C THR A 798 -27.99 24.36 12.77
N ASP A 799 -28.13 25.61 13.21
CA ASP A 799 -27.15 26.30 14.04
C ASP A 799 -26.93 25.60 15.38
N ALA A 800 -28.03 25.20 16.03
CA ALA A 800 -27.98 24.44 17.27
C ALA A 800 -27.24 23.10 17.11
N LEU A 801 -27.40 22.43 15.95
CA LEU A 801 -26.69 21.20 15.64
C LEU A 801 -25.20 21.46 15.38
N THR A 802 -24.86 22.55 14.69
CA THR A 802 -23.48 22.96 14.44
C THR A 802 -22.76 23.28 15.76
N ILE A 803 -23.39 24.07 16.65
CA ILE A 803 -22.85 24.37 17.98
C ILE A 803 -22.73 23.09 18.82
N MET A 804 -23.69 22.17 18.72
CA MET A 804 -23.60 20.87 19.41
C MET A 804 -22.42 20.03 18.91
N ARG A 805 -22.15 20.04 17.60
CA ARG A 805 -21.00 19.34 17.02
C ARG A 805 -19.69 19.96 17.48
N ILE A 806 -19.59 21.30 17.50
CA ILE A 806 -18.43 22.02 18.04
C ILE A 806 -18.23 21.68 19.53
N ALA A 807 -19.29 21.74 20.33
CA ALA A 807 -19.26 21.39 21.76
C ALA A 807 -18.86 19.93 22.04
N MET A 808 -19.01 19.04 21.06
CA MET A 808 -18.65 17.63 21.12
C MET A 808 -17.31 17.31 20.42
N GLY A 809 -16.63 18.30 19.83
CA GLY A 809 -15.41 18.11 19.06
C GLY A 809 -15.60 17.31 17.78
N LEU A 810 -16.76 17.45 17.12
CA LEU A 810 -17.16 16.72 15.91
C LEU A 810 -17.04 17.57 14.64
N LEU A 811 -16.42 18.76 14.71
CA LEU A 811 -16.17 19.69 13.62
C LEU A 811 -14.76 20.24 13.69
#